data_AF-A0A418T2G3-F1
#
_entry.id   AF-A0A418T2G3-F1
#
_cell.length_a   1.000
_cell.length_b   1.000
_cell.length_c   1.000
_cell.angle_alpha   90.00
_cell.angle_beta   90.00
_cell.angle_gamma   90.00
#
_symmetry.space_group_name_H-M   'P 1'
#
loop_
_entity.id
_entity.type
_entity.pdbx_description
1 polymer ?
#
loop_
_entity_poly.entity_id
_entity_poly.type
_entity_poly.pdbx_seq_one_letter_code
_entity_poly.pdbx_strand_id
1 'polypeptide(L)'
;MGRIKIEAPAGRTIAEHLAMALPFATPADLQQARVALVTETGSEIIDRRYWHRVRPRPGVRVVIRIIAGKNALRSVLSIVITIAAIATGQAWGVQFGQMLGLTGATAGAVGTALLTAGVNIIGNLLLNALVPPVKPDTPEAQRNRYSISGWRNRLEPDGAVPVILGRIRYAPPFAVLSHSEVVGDDQYVRAVFTAGEGPLNISDIRIGETPVTEFDEVEVEIREGRASDAPQTIIPRQIAEESIGVELTRPLPRDDRGEVIKNQPSIETPVVRTTGADARGASIILAFPAGMIRFDDDGDQKHEEVAVRIEQRPANETTWDEVTTLRIRAKKLEGFYRQHSWNFPSRGRWQVRLTMMTSETTDSKIQRRTSWAALQTLRPEYPLNYGRPLSLIAMRIKATHQLSGSLDNVNAIFARHCLDYDRNSGTWVERLTSNPASLYRYALQSPANPRAVSDAGIDLEQLEDWHEFCRFHDLKYDRILDQAGSTLQEVLTEIAAAGRASPRHDGMRWGVVVDRPQELIVDHIGPRNSWAFSSRRSYTTPPHAFRVPFLDATNDWKPAERLVRWPGYAGDITLTEALELPGKTDPAEVWRETRRRMYEAIYRPDSYQVTQDGPARVATRGDGVTLSHYILDSVQLSARVRAVVGPLIEIDEYVMLEAGRSYGIRFRVFTNEDDTIGTSVVRNIVTEPGETNLLRIEGDDGDVPEPGDLVYFGAAAEETFSMVVTGNEPAEDMASIVHMVDAAPVIDERLANDVIPAWSGRVGAEIDDNLLQPAAPRFVSIVSGVSGTGFGNRVEYLIEPGSSPISVREYRIEHRLAGTTNWISVTIPAANGGGAITSYGNGDAIELRAVAISSADIEGPYSGIVPLTIGAEDAAIPAALDADAVTVTTLLGGALVQFATGNDENLAQVQLYRSQSTTLNRETDAVGAPQQVSRQQSYSVTAGDTTRSNRLSANNWTADAGWTLNGDSATHTSGTADAISHSLNAQPDRWYRIGINLSDRSAGTVTPRLTGGTVRTGNSLDADGAYSDRIRAASGNDRFELLASSDFDGTVSGIVAYLETAACLDAGTHYLWLEPQNTDGVPGPVTGPLTIEVI
;
A
#
# COMPACT_ATOMS: atom_id res chain seq x y z
N MET A 1 -0.98 16.42 23.64
CA MET A 1 -0.92 16.03 25.07
C MET A 1 0.30 15.16 25.26
N GLY A 2 1.31 15.61 26.01
CA GLY A 2 2.61 14.94 26.12
C GLY A 2 2.78 14.23 27.46
N ARG A 3 3.35 13.01 27.42
CA ARG A 3 3.85 12.30 28.60
C ARG A 3 5.21 12.90 28.98
N ILE A 4 5.34 13.42 30.19
CA ILE A 4 6.61 13.94 30.72
C ILE A 4 7.31 12.81 31.48
N LYS A 5 8.57 12.52 31.17
CA LYS A 5 9.40 11.56 31.92
C LYS A 5 10.41 12.31 32.79
N ILE A 6 10.52 11.96 34.07
CA ILE A 6 11.44 12.58 35.04
C ILE A 6 12.20 11.46 35.75
N GLU A 7 13.52 11.58 35.92
CA GLU A 7 14.29 10.68 36.79
C GLU A 7 14.38 11.27 38.20
N ALA A 8 14.14 10.45 39.22
CA ALA A 8 14.16 10.89 40.61
C ALA A 8 14.96 9.94 41.52
N PRO A 9 15.62 10.47 42.57
CA PRO A 9 16.43 9.67 43.49
C PRO A 9 15.57 8.73 44.35
N ALA A 10 16.06 7.51 44.56
CA ALA A 10 15.45 6.52 45.45
C ALA A 10 15.40 6.97 46.92
N GLY A 11 14.43 6.44 47.67
CA GLY A 11 14.29 6.68 49.12
C GLY A 11 13.39 7.87 49.50
N ARG A 12 12.90 8.64 48.53
CA ARG A 12 11.90 9.70 48.74
C ARG A 12 10.47 9.15 48.74
N THR A 13 9.58 9.88 49.39
CA THR A 13 8.14 9.60 49.43
C THR A 13 7.46 10.05 48.14
N ILE A 14 6.28 9.49 47.84
CA ILE A 14 5.46 9.93 46.69
C ILE A 14 5.15 11.44 46.77
N ALA A 15 4.93 11.99 47.96
CA ALA A 15 4.70 13.43 48.15
C ALA A 15 5.90 14.28 47.72
N GLU A 16 7.12 13.85 48.04
CA GLU A 16 8.35 14.53 47.63
C GLU A 16 8.60 14.40 46.11
N HIS A 17 8.24 13.26 45.52
CA HIS A 17 8.27 13.07 44.06
C HIS A 17 7.23 13.95 43.35
N LEU A 18 6.03 14.11 43.92
CA LEU A 18 5.00 15.03 43.42
C LEU A 18 5.45 16.48 43.48
N ALA A 19 6.06 16.91 44.59
CA ALA A 19 6.61 18.25 44.73
C ALA A 19 7.73 18.54 43.71
N MET A 20 8.52 17.51 43.35
CA MET A 20 9.53 17.62 42.30
C MET A 20 8.92 17.69 40.90
N ALA A 21 7.92 16.86 40.60
CA ALA A 21 7.31 16.78 39.28
C ALA A 21 6.31 17.91 38.99
N LEU A 22 5.69 18.45 40.04
CA LEU A 22 4.67 19.49 39.99
C LEU A 22 4.98 20.57 41.04
N PRO A 23 6.09 21.31 40.92
CA PRO A 23 6.54 22.26 41.95
C PRO A 23 5.57 23.43 42.18
N PHE A 24 4.68 23.70 41.21
CA PHE A 24 3.69 24.77 41.28
C PHE A 24 2.26 24.26 41.53
N ALA A 25 2.06 22.95 41.78
CA ALA A 25 0.71 22.42 42.00
C ALA A 25 0.13 22.92 43.33
N THR A 26 -1.07 23.47 43.26
CA THR A 26 -1.83 23.88 44.45
C THR A 26 -2.42 22.66 45.16
N PRO A 27 -2.83 22.78 46.44
CA PRO A 27 -3.51 21.69 47.15
C PRO A 27 -4.78 21.18 46.45
N ALA A 28 -5.44 22.03 45.66
CA ALA A 28 -6.61 21.70 44.84
C ALA A 28 -6.22 20.86 43.61
N ASP A 29 -5.12 21.17 42.95
CA ASP A 29 -4.59 20.37 41.83
C ASP A 29 -4.20 18.95 42.29
N LEU A 30 -3.62 18.86 43.49
CA LEU A 30 -3.28 17.57 44.11
C LEU A 30 -4.52 16.77 44.55
N GLN A 31 -5.72 17.36 44.67
CA GLN A 31 -6.97 16.60 44.90
C GLN A 31 -7.40 15.84 43.64
N GLN A 32 -7.09 16.43 42.49
CA GLN A 32 -7.39 15.91 41.17
C GLN A 32 -6.32 14.93 40.65
N ALA A 33 -5.18 14.84 41.34
CA ALA A 33 -4.13 13.88 41.01
C ALA A 33 -4.48 12.43 41.44
N ARG A 34 -4.09 11.46 40.61
CA ARG A 34 -4.06 10.03 40.88
C ARG A 34 -2.64 9.52 40.64
N VAL A 35 -2.10 8.79 41.59
CA VAL A 35 -0.75 8.23 41.52
C VAL A 35 -0.83 6.71 41.45
N ALA A 36 -0.22 6.12 40.43
CA ALA A 36 -0.06 4.69 40.30
C ALA A 36 1.42 4.31 40.37
N LEU A 37 1.74 3.25 41.11
CA LEU A 37 3.04 2.59 41.05
C LEU A 37 2.94 1.46 40.04
N VAL A 38 3.86 1.43 39.08
CA VAL A 38 3.86 0.48 37.97
C VAL A 38 5.18 -0.26 37.93
N THR A 39 5.10 -1.59 37.94
CA THR A 39 6.20 -2.53 37.70
C THR A 39 5.85 -3.43 36.52
N GLU A 40 6.75 -4.32 36.13
CA GLU A 40 6.49 -5.32 35.08
C GLU A 40 5.42 -6.35 35.50
N THR A 41 5.21 -6.53 36.80
CA THR A 41 4.26 -7.49 37.38
C THR A 41 2.86 -6.93 37.63
N GLY A 42 2.64 -5.62 37.45
CA GLY A 42 1.33 -4.99 37.64
C GLY A 42 1.39 -3.51 38.01
N SER A 43 0.22 -2.92 38.24
CA SER A 43 0.08 -1.52 38.67
C SER A 43 -0.89 -1.37 39.83
N GLU A 44 -0.56 -0.53 40.81
CA GLU A 44 -1.40 -0.24 41.97
C GLU A 44 -1.59 1.27 42.15
N ILE A 45 -2.83 1.71 42.37
CA ILE A 45 -3.17 3.12 42.63
C ILE A 45 -3.01 3.40 44.13
N ILE A 46 -2.20 4.40 44.47
CA ILE A 46 -1.95 4.79 45.86
C ILE A 46 -2.87 5.94 46.25
N ASP A 47 -3.68 5.72 47.29
CA ASP A 47 -4.53 6.75 47.88
C ASP A 47 -3.70 7.92 48.43
N ARG A 48 -4.21 9.15 48.26
CA ARG A 48 -3.54 10.38 48.68
C ARG A 48 -3.12 10.38 50.14
N ARG A 49 -3.90 9.76 51.03
CA ARG A 49 -3.55 9.68 52.46
C ARG A 49 -2.23 8.98 52.73
N TYR A 50 -1.72 8.18 51.79
CA TYR A 50 -0.48 7.43 51.93
C TYR A 50 0.72 8.06 51.21
N TRP A 51 0.54 9.12 50.42
CA TRP A 51 1.63 9.70 49.60
C TRP A 51 2.83 10.18 50.42
N HIS A 52 2.60 10.63 51.65
CA HIS A 52 3.65 11.08 52.57
C HIS A 52 4.40 9.94 53.28
N ARG A 53 3.99 8.68 53.09
CA ARG A 53 4.60 7.49 53.75
C ARG A 53 5.17 6.49 52.75
N VAL A 54 4.56 6.38 51.57
CA VAL A 54 4.97 5.40 50.55
C VAL A 54 6.22 5.89 49.84
N ARG A 55 7.27 5.06 49.87
CA ARG A 55 8.56 5.27 49.20
C ARG A 55 8.75 4.20 48.13
N PRO A 56 8.64 4.53 46.83
CA PRO A 56 8.78 3.53 45.79
C PRO A 56 10.25 3.05 45.69
N ARG A 57 10.44 1.76 45.46
CA ARG A 57 11.77 1.15 45.34
C ARG A 57 12.42 1.49 43.99
N PRO A 58 13.76 1.42 43.87
CA PRO A 58 14.44 1.54 42.58
C PRO A 58 13.81 0.60 41.52
N GLY A 59 13.64 1.09 40.30
CA GLY A 59 13.00 0.34 39.21
C GLY A 59 11.46 0.44 39.15
N VAL A 60 10.80 0.94 40.19
CA VAL A 60 9.35 1.22 40.16
C VAL A 60 9.08 2.53 39.43
N ARG A 61 8.11 2.55 38.50
CA ARG A 61 7.66 3.76 37.81
C ARG A 61 6.48 4.38 38.55
N VAL A 62 6.58 5.66 38.91
CA VAL A 62 5.48 6.41 39.52
C VAL A 62 4.74 7.19 38.44
N VAL A 63 3.52 6.82 38.13
CA VAL A 63 2.67 7.48 37.13
C VAL A 63 1.69 8.41 37.83
N ILE A 64 1.75 9.70 37.52
CA ILE A 64 0.88 10.74 38.07
C ILE A 64 -0.06 11.22 36.97
N ARG A 65 -1.37 11.19 37.23
CA ARG A 65 -2.40 11.67 36.30
C ARG A 65 -3.28 12.70 37.00
N ILE A 66 -3.49 13.86 36.40
CA ILE A 66 -4.43 14.87 36.91
C ILE A 66 -5.77 14.72 36.16
N ILE A 67 -6.87 14.61 36.90
CA ILE A 67 -8.23 14.45 36.37
C ILE A 67 -8.95 15.80 36.47
N ALA A 68 -9.24 16.43 35.33
CA ALA A 68 -9.90 17.74 35.30
C ALA A 68 -11.34 17.68 35.90
N GLY A 69 -11.67 18.67 36.73
CA GLY A 69 -13.03 18.90 37.24
C GLY A 69 -14.00 19.50 36.20
N LYS A 70 -15.30 19.43 36.50
CA LYS A 70 -16.45 19.65 35.59
C LYS A 70 -16.57 20.99 34.84
N ASN A 71 -15.60 21.90 34.89
CA ASN A 71 -15.59 23.15 34.10
C ASN A 71 -14.21 23.51 33.51
N ALA A 72 -13.31 22.53 33.32
CA ALA A 72 -12.03 22.75 32.65
C ALA A 72 -11.87 21.86 31.42
N LEU A 73 -12.45 22.29 30.30
CA LEU A 73 -12.16 21.74 28.97
C LEU A 73 -10.78 22.24 28.53
N ARG A 74 -9.72 21.52 28.90
CA ARG A 74 -8.45 21.30 28.15
C ARG A 74 -7.32 20.80 29.08
N SER A 75 -6.72 19.66 28.69
CA SER A 75 -5.48 19.03 29.19
C SER A 75 -5.59 18.04 30.37
N VAL A 76 -5.60 16.73 30.06
CA VAL A 76 -5.21 15.67 31.00
C VAL A 76 -3.71 15.46 30.84
N LEU A 77 -2.91 15.84 31.83
CA LEU A 77 -1.46 15.63 31.84
C LEU A 77 -1.13 14.33 32.58
N SER A 78 -0.32 13.45 31.96
CA SER A 78 0.25 12.26 32.62
C SER A 78 1.77 12.38 32.73
N ILE A 79 2.29 12.38 33.95
CA ILE A 79 3.73 12.45 34.25
C ILE A 79 4.19 11.07 34.72
N VAL A 80 5.32 10.57 34.22
CA VAL A 80 5.92 9.30 34.65
C VAL A 80 7.29 9.55 35.24
N ILE A 81 7.47 9.23 36.52
CA ILE A 81 8.73 9.35 37.24
C ILE A 81 9.40 7.97 37.29
N THR A 82 10.66 7.90 36.87
CA THR A 82 11.50 6.69 36.98
C THR A 82 12.43 6.84 38.18
N ILE A 83 12.46 5.87 39.09
CA ILE A 83 13.29 5.95 40.29
C ILE A 83 14.66 5.30 40.06
N ALA A 84 15.72 6.11 40.14
CA ALA A 84 17.11 5.69 40.02
C ALA A 84 17.73 5.37 41.40
N ALA A 85 18.49 4.28 41.51
CA ALA A 85 19.25 3.95 42.72
C ALA A 85 20.49 4.85 42.81
N ILE A 86 20.43 5.93 43.60
CA ILE A 86 21.60 6.76 43.89
C ILE A 86 21.95 6.59 45.37
N ALA A 87 23.07 5.92 45.63
CA ALA A 87 23.68 5.82 46.95
C ALA A 87 24.55 7.07 47.20
N THR A 88 24.13 7.91 48.14
CA THR A 88 24.90 9.06 48.63
C THR A 88 26.07 8.57 49.50
N GLY A 89 27.29 8.85 49.08
CA GLY A 89 28.50 8.64 49.87
C GLY A 89 29.69 9.38 49.27
N GLN A 90 30.15 10.41 49.98
CA GLN A 90 31.28 11.29 49.68
C GLN A 90 32.60 10.53 49.42
N ALA A 91 33.53 11.24 48.74
CA ALA A 91 34.93 10.92 48.43
C ALA A 91 35.17 10.42 46.99
N TRP A 92 36.36 10.73 46.45
CA TRP A 92 36.90 10.43 45.10
C TRP A 92 36.82 11.51 44.00
N GLY A 93 36.58 12.76 44.36
CA GLY A 93 36.73 13.92 43.45
C GLY A 93 38.17 14.29 43.02
N VAL A 94 39.16 13.39 43.07
CA VAL A 94 40.57 13.78 42.84
C VAL A 94 41.36 12.84 41.92
N GLN A 95 40.86 11.66 41.55
CA GLN A 95 41.66 10.70 40.76
C GLN A 95 41.45 10.74 39.24
N PHE A 96 40.37 11.35 38.73
CA PHE A 96 40.16 11.45 37.28
C PHE A 96 40.89 12.63 36.62
N GLY A 97 41.30 13.63 37.40
CA GLY A 97 42.03 14.81 36.92
C GLY A 97 43.52 14.59 36.66
N GLN A 98 44.13 13.53 37.22
CA GLN A 98 45.56 13.25 37.06
C GLN A 98 45.87 12.29 35.91
N MET A 99 44.87 11.54 35.42
CA MET A 99 45.04 10.63 34.27
C MET A 99 44.97 11.33 32.91
N LEU A 100 44.59 12.61 32.87
CA LEU A 100 44.55 13.45 31.66
C LEU A 100 45.68 14.49 31.58
N GLY A 101 46.72 14.39 32.43
CA GLY A 101 47.96 15.15 32.26
C GLY A 101 47.86 16.68 32.38
N LEU A 102 46.75 17.22 32.88
CA LEU A 102 46.58 18.66 33.06
C LEU A 102 47.04 19.08 34.45
N THR A 103 48.31 19.47 34.57
CA THR A 103 48.84 20.14 35.77
C THR A 103 48.84 21.65 35.59
N GLY A 104 48.15 22.37 36.49
CA GLY A 104 48.52 23.74 36.87
C GLY A 104 47.71 24.89 36.28
N ALA A 105 47.06 25.63 37.19
CA ALA A 105 46.70 27.06 37.11
C ALA A 105 45.62 27.57 36.13
N THR A 106 44.66 26.74 35.71
CA THR A 106 43.39 27.20 35.09
C THR A 106 42.13 26.56 35.67
N ALA A 107 42.20 26.08 36.92
CA ALA A 107 41.11 25.44 37.65
C ALA A 107 40.09 26.42 38.26
N GLY A 108 39.73 27.49 37.54
CA GLY A 108 38.83 28.54 38.01
C GLY A 108 37.68 28.93 37.06
N ALA A 109 37.57 28.36 35.85
CA ALA A 109 36.61 28.88 34.86
C ALA A 109 35.92 27.85 33.94
N VAL A 110 35.98 26.54 34.22
CA VAL A 110 35.24 25.55 33.42
C VAL A 110 34.65 24.48 34.36
N GLY A 111 33.45 24.75 34.87
CA GLY A 111 32.73 23.87 35.79
C GLY A 111 31.20 23.93 35.62
N THR A 112 30.73 24.36 34.45
CA THR A 112 29.29 24.50 34.10
C THR A 112 29.07 24.29 32.60
N ALA A 113 29.55 23.18 32.04
CA ALA A 113 29.21 22.78 30.68
C ALA A 113 29.37 21.27 30.51
N LEU A 114 28.36 20.51 30.94
CA LEU A 114 28.00 19.16 30.47
C LEU A 114 26.80 18.68 31.28
N LEU A 115 25.58 18.89 30.74
CA LEU A 115 24.37 18.05 30.89
C LEU A 115 23.08 18.76 30.37
N THR A 116 23.13 19.40 29.20
CA THR A 116 21.93 19.87 28.47
C THR A 116 22.12 19.75 26.97
N ALA A 117 22.22 18.51 26.48
CA ALA A 117 22.06 18.20 25.06
C ALA A 117 21.00 17.11 24.92
N GLY A 118 19.84 17.47 24.36
CA GLY A 118 18.81 16.53 23.94
C GLY A 118 17.41 16.89 24.44
N VAL A 119 16.70 17.71 23.66
CA VAL A 119 15.29 17.56 23.23
C VAL A 119 14.74 18.95 22.92
N ASN A 120 14.58 19.26 21.64
CA ASN A 120 13.75 20.37 21.18
C ASN A 120 13.08 20.00 19.84
N ILE A 121 11.75 20.19 19.83
CA ILE A 121 10.85 20.40 18.67
C ILE A 121 10.21 19.15 18.03
N ILE A 122 9.13 18.67 18.65
CA ILE A 122 7.87 18.34 17.93
C ILE A 122 6.72 18.87 18.80
N GLY A 123 6.20 20.06 18.47
CA GLY A 123 5.22 20.72 19.32
C GLY A 123 4.53 21.92 18.68
N ASN A 124 4.13 21.81 17.40
CA ASN A 124 3.29 22.83 16.77
C ASN A 124 2.24 22.30 15.76
N LEU A 125 1.94 21.00 15.76
CA LEU A 125 0.90 20.42 14.89
C LEU A 125 -0.37 19.95 15.61
N LEU A 126 -0.52 20.22 16.91
CA LEU A 126 -1.65 19.72 17.71
C LEU A 126 -2.54 20.80 18.32
N LEU A 127 -2.30 22.09 18.03
CA LEU A 127 -3.17 23.18 18.48
C LEU A 127 -4.19 23.63 17.41
N ASN A 128 -3.92 23.40 16.11
CA ASN A 128 -4.85 23.75 15.03
C ASN A 128 -5.91 22.68 14.72
N ALA A 129 -5.93 21.56 15.42
CA ALA A 129 -6.86 20.45 15.18
C ALA A 129 -8.09 20.44 16.13
N LEU A 130 -8.19 21.36 17.10
CA LEU A 130 -9.22 21.33 18.14
C LEU A 130 -10.31 22.41 18.01
N VAL A 131 -10.22 23.27 16.98
CA VAL A 131 -11.32 24.11 16.51
C VAL A 131 -11.14 24.18 14.99
N PRO A 132 -11.97 23.51 14.18
CA PRO A 132 -11.89 23.69 12.74
C PRO A 132 -12.21 25.17 12.44
N PRO A 133 -11.35 25.91 11.72
CA PRO A 133 -11.76 27.19 11.18
C PRO A 133 -12.98 26.97 10.31
N VAL A 134 -13.92 27.94 10.33
CA VAL A 134 -15.05 27.98 9.42
C VAL A 134 -14.49 27.80 8.01
N LYS A 135 -14.86 26.71 7.32
CA LYS A 135 -14.47 26.49 5.93
C LYS A 135 -15.09 27.64 5.12
N PRO A 136 -14.31 28.50 4.44
CA PRO A 136 -14.87 29.27 3.35
C PRO A 136 -15.31 28.30 2.25
N ASP A 137 -16.40 28.64 1.57
CA ASP A 137 -16.91 27.88 0.42
C ASP A 137 -15.77 27.56 -0.55
N THR A 138 -15.57 26.27 -0.81
CA THR A 138 -14.38 25.75 -1.50
C THR A 138 -14.65 25.75 -3.00
N PRO A 139 -13.87 26.47 -3.84
CA PRO A 139 -13.83 26.18 -5.26
C PRO A 139 -13.08 24.86 -5.48
N GLU A 140 -13.67 23.96 -6.26
CA GLU A 140 -13.09 22.70 -6.73
C GLU A 140 -11.76 22.96 -7.47
N ALA A 141 -10.62 22.84 -6.77
CA ALA A 141 -9.30 22.45 -7.29
C ALA A 141 -8.17 22.77 -6.29
N GLN A 142 -8.22 22.24 -5.06
CA GLN A 142 -7.02 22.21 -4.22
C GLN A 142 -6.12 21.06 -4.72
N ARG A 143 -5.07 21.38 -5.49
CA ARG A 143 -4.10 20.39 -5.96
C ARG A 143 -3.22 19.94 -4.80
N ASN A 144 -3.38 18.70 -4.36
CA ASN A 144 -2.49 18.05 -3.40
C ASN A 144 -1.09 17.90 -4.02
N ARG A 145 -0.04 18.29 -3.30
CA ARG A 145 1.36 18.17 -3.72
C ARG A 145 2.08 17.12 -2.91
N TYR A 146 2.89 16.33 -3.60
CA TYR A 146 3.55 15.16 -3.06
C TYR A 146 5.07 15.38 -3.01
N SER A 147 5.74 14.67 -2.11
CA SER A 147 7.20 14.70 -2.01
C SER A 147 7.73 13.28 -1.85
N ILE A 148 8.92 13.03 -2.38
CA ILE A 148 9.61 11.74 -2.29
C ILE A 148 10.81 11.91 -1.36
N SER A 149 10.98 11.00 -0.40
CA SER A 149 12.06 11.05 0.60
C SER A 149 13.29 10.22 0.25
N GLY A 150 13.19 9.27 -0.70
CA GLY A 150 14.31 8.45 -1.16
C GLY A 150 13.88 7.05 -1.59
N TRP A 151 14.84 6.21 -2.00
CA TRP A 151 14.63 4.82 -2.40
C TRP A 151 15.13 3.84 -1.34
N ARG A 152 14.61 2.61 -1.37
CA ARG A 152 15.06 1.52 -0.50
C ARG A 152 16.24 0.70 -1.05
N ASN A 153 16.62 0.88 -2.33
CA ASN A 153 17.74 0.14 -2.94
C ASN A 153 19.02 0.31 -2.13
N ARG A 154 19.86 -0.74 -2.11
CA ARG A 154 21.13 -0.72 -1.37
C ARG A 154 22.07 0.35 -1.92
N LEU A 155 22.66 1.11 -1.00
CA LEU A 155 23.80 1.99 -1.25
C LEU A 155 25.04 1.31 -0.68
N GLU A 156 25.96 0.92 -1.55
CA GLU A 156 27.16 0.17 -1.17
C GLU A 156 28.41 0.82 -1.78
N PRO A 157 28.90 1.93 -1.18
CA PRO A 157 30.16 2.54 -1.60
C PRO A 157 31.31 1.55 -1.42
N ASP A 158 32.24 1.50 -2.38
CA ASP A 158 33.37 0.58 -2.42
C ASP A 158 33.01 -0.93 -2.46
N GLY A 159 31.73 -1.25 -2.72
CA GLY A 159 31.26 -2.62 -2.92
C GLY A 159 31.69 -3.23 -4.26
N ALA A 160 31.49 -4.54 -4.40
CA ALA A 160 31.74 -5.22 -5.67
C ALA A 160 30.71 -4.79 -6.74
N VAL A 161 31.17 -4.55 -7.97
CA VAL A 161 30.25 -4.38 -9.10
C VAL A 161 29.61 -5.74 -9.38
N PRO A 162 28.27 -5.87 -9.37
CA PRO A 162 27.62 -7.17 -9.49
C PRO A 162 27.97 -7.89 -10.81
N VAL A 163 28.05 -9.21 -10.78
CA VAL A 163 28.09 -10.05 -11.99
C VAL A 163 26.92 -11.02 -11.94
N ILE A 164 25.95 -10.79 -12.82
CA ILE A 164 24.79 -11.67 -12.94
C ILE A 164 25.11 -12.79 -13.95
N LEU A 165 24.92 -14.03 -13.53
CA LEU A 165 25.04 -15.24 -14.33
C LEU A 165 23.65 -15.86 -14.50
N GLY A 166 23.34 -16.33 -15.70
CA GLY A 166 22.02 -16.86 -16.02
C GLY A 166 20.92 -15.79 -16.05
N ARG A 167 19.74 -16.13 -15.52
CA ARG A 167 18.52 -15.33 -15.48
C ARG A 167 17.93 -15.27 -14.08
N ILE A 168 17.78 -14.07 -13.53
CA ILE A 168 17.34 -13.89 -12.14
C ILE A 168 16.71 -12.51 -11.91
N ARG A 169 15.73 -12.42 -10.99
CA ARG A 169 15.21 -11.14 -10.51
C ARG A 169 16.14 -10.58 -9.44
N TYR A 170 16.57 -9.33 -9.62
CA TYR A 170 17.50 -8.66 -8.72
C TYR A 170 17.10 -7.21 -8.48
N ALA A 171 17.39 -6.70 -7.28
CA ALA A 171 17.28 -5.30 -6.93
C ALA A 171 18.68 -4.67 -6.96
N PRO A 172 19.10 -4.02 -8.07
CA PRO A 172 20.44 -3.50 -8.22
C PRO A 172 20.77 -2.39 -7.20
N PRO A 173 22.03 -2.29 -6.74
CA PRO A 173 22.48 -1.18 -5.94
C PRO A 173 22.55 0.12 -6.76
N PHE A 174 22.66 1.25 -6.06
CA PHE A 174 22.87 2.55 -6.68
C PHE A 174 24.20 2.62 -7.43
N ALA A 175 24.15 3.03 -8.69
CA ALA A 175 25.32 3.46 -9.46
C ALA A 175 25.64 4.94 -9.18
N VAL A 176 24.60 5.75 -9.05
CA VAL A 176 24.67 7.18 -8.72
C VAL A 176 23.63 7.48 -7.65
N LEU A 177 24.02 8.20 -6.61
CA LEU A 177 23.09 8.65 -5.56
C LEU A 177 21.91 9.41 -6.15
N SER A 178 20.73 9.19 -5.58
CA SER A 178 19.54 9.91 -5.98
C SER A 178 19.62 11.38 -5.58
N HIS A 179 19.04 12.26 -6.39
CA HIS A 179 18.87 13.68 -6.04
C HIS A 179 17.50 14.20 -6.48
N SER A 180 17.06 15.28 -5.85
CA SER A 180 15.80 15.94 -6.13
C SER A 180 15.95 16.97 -7.27
N GLU A 181 14.98 17.07 -8.15
CA GLU A 181 14.87 18.13 -9.14
C GLU A 181 13.51 18.80 -8.99
N VAL A 182 13.47 20.13 -8.94
CA VAL A 182 12.22 20.89 -8.89
C VAL A 182 11.97 21.54 -10.23
N VAL A 183 10.90 21.13 -10.92
CA VAL A 183 10.47 21.75 -12.17
C VAL A 183 9.22 22.56 -11.92
N GLY A 184 9.38 23.87 -11.87
CA GLY A 184 8.35 24.82 -11.49
C GLY A 184 7.93 24.65 -10.03
N ASP A 185 7.00 23.73 -9.82
CA ASP A 185 6.24 23.52 -8.60
C ASP A 185 6.29 22.08 -8.09
N ASP A 186 6.63 21.15 -8.98
CA ASP A 186 6.63 19.71 -8.76
C ASP A 186 8.05 19.23 -8.44
N GLN A 187 8.14 18.24 -7.54
CA GLN A 187 9.39 17.57 -7.22
C GLN A 187 9.51 16.31 -8.08
N TYR A 188 10.68 16.12 -8.68
CA TYR A 188 11.13 14.91 -9.33
C TYR A 188 12.30 14.33 -8.53
N VAL A 189 12.49 13.02 -8.60
CA VAL A 189 13.67 12.32 -8.09
C VAL A 189 14.33 11.58 -9.24
N ARG A 190 15.64 11.78 -9.38
CA ARG A 190 16.47 11.09 -10.38
C ARG A 190 17.39 10.10 -9.67
N ALA A 191 17.51 8.89 -10.20
CA ALA A 191 18.39 7.84 -9.69
C ALA A 191 18.95 6.98 -10.83
N VAL A 192 20.11 6.37 -10.60
CA VAL A 192 20.71 5.39 -11.52
C VAL A 192 21.17 4.18 -10.72
N PHE A 193 20.76 2.99 -11.16
CA PHE A 193 21.10 1.71 -10.57
C PHE A 193 22.00 0.90 -11.51
N THR A 194 22.90 0.07 -10.97
CA THR A 194 23.81 -0.77 -11.76
C THR A 194 23.54 -2.25 -11.53
N ALA A 195 23.30 -2.99 -12.63
CA ALA A 195 23.17 -4.43 -12.60
C ALA A 195 24.50 -5.17 -12.85
N GLY A 196 25.58 -4.42 -13.05
CA GLY A 196 26.90 -4.96 -13.30
C GLY A 196 27.50 -4.61 -14.66
N GLU A 197 28.56 -5.31 -15.02
CA GLU A 197 29.11 -5.30 -16.38
C GLU A 197 28.13 -5.98 -17.36
N GLY A 198 27.90 -5.36 -18.51
CA GLY A 198 27.04 -5.87 -19.58
C GLY A 198 27.76 -6.82 -20.56
N PRO A 199 27.07 -7.33 -21.59
CA PRO A 199 25.66 -7.08 -21.91
C PRO A 199 24.70 -7.88 -21.02
N LEU A 200 23.69 -7.18 -20.50
CA LEU A 200 22.53 -7.76 -19.80
C LEU A 200 21.25 -7.35 -20.51
N ASN A 201 20.35 -8.32 -20.71
CA ASN A 201 18.98 -8.01 -21.06
C ASN A 201 18.20 -7.69 -19.78
N ILE A 202 17.52 -6.55 -19.78
CA ILE A 202 16.73 -6.05 -18.65
C ILE A 202 15.26 -6.10 -19.03
N SER A 203 14.45 -6.79 -18.25
CA SER A 203 13.01 -6.94 -18.48
C SER A 203 12.22 -6.88 -17.18
N ASP A 204 10.91 -6.60 -17.27
CA ASP A 204 9.98 -6.59 -16.13
C ASP A 204 10.47 -5.77 -14.93
N ILE A 205 10.70 -4.48 -15.19
CA ILE A 205 11.10 -3.49 -14.19
C ILE A 205 9.90 -3.18 -13.29
N ARG A 206 10.09 -3.35 -11.98
CA ARG A 206 9.07 -3.13 -10.94
C ARG A 206 9.61 -2.20 -9.85
N ILE A 207 8.70 -1.47 -9.19
CA ILE A 207 8.95 -0.77 -7.93
C ILE A 207 8.20 -1.55 -6.85
N GLY A 208 8.94 -2.25 -5.99
CA GLY A 208 8.35 -3.28 -5.13
C GLY A 208 7.79 -4.42 -5.99
N GLU A 209 6.49 -4.71 -5.85
CA GLU A 209 5.80 -5.73 -6.65
C GLU A 209 5.05 -5.14 -7.87
N THR A 210 4.95 -3.81 -7.97
CA THR A 210 4.17 -3.13 -9.00
C THR A 210 5.01 -2.86 -10.26
N PRO A 211 4.57 -3.28 -11.46
CA PRO A 211 5.23 -2.95 -12.73
C PRO A 211 5.39 -1.44 -12.91
N VAL A 212 6.56 -1.02 -13.43
CA VAL A 212 6.85 0.41 -13.63
C VAL A 212 5.86 1.09 -14.58
N THR A 213 5.25 0.32 -15.48
CA THR A 213 4.26 0.77 -16.47
C THR A 213 2.91 1.15 -15.87
N GLU A 214 2.61 0.76 -14.62
CA GLU A 214 1.39 1.18 -13.92
C GLU A 214 1.49 2.60 -13.34
N PHE A 215 2.70 3.17 -13.31
CA PHE A 215 2.93 4.52 -12.81
C PHE A 215 2.98 5.53 -13.95
N ASP A 216 2.21 6.59 -13.80
CA ASP A 216 2.33 7.77 -14.66
C ASP A 216 3.55 8.61 -14.25
N GLU A 217 4.10 9.39 -15.20
CA GLU A 217 5.16 10.37 -14.94
C GLU A 217 6.49 9.75 -14.45
N VAL A 218 6.77 8.53 -14.93
CA VAL A 218 8.05 7.82 -14.76
C VAL A 218 8.76 7.71 -16.10
N GLU A 219 9.94 8.30 -16.20
CA GLU A 219 10.85 8.14 -17.33
C GLU A 219 11.93 7.12 -16.94
N VAL A 220 12.11 6.08 -17.77
CA VAL A 220 13.14 5.05 -17.59
C VAL A 220 14.05 5.04 -18.81
N GLU A 221 15.35 5.05 -18.57
CA GLU A 221 16.39 4.86 -19.57
C GLU A 221 17.20 3.61 -19.22
N ILE A 222 17.23 2.65 -20.14
CA ILE A 222 17.89 1.36 -19.97
C ILE A 222 19.18 1.34 -20.77
N ARG A 223 20.25 0.83 -20.16
CA ARG A 223 21.50 0.49 -20.86
C ARG A 223 21.82 -0.97 -20.61
N GLU A 224 22.02 -1.72 -21.68
CA GLU A 224 22.42 -3.13 -21.61
C GLU A 224 23.87 -3.28 -21.13
N GLY A 225 24.69 -2.25 -21.33
CA GLY A 225 26.12 -2.27 -21.03
C GLY A 225 26.94 -2.78 -22.20
N ARG A 226 26.61 -2.37 -23.44
CA ARG A 226 27.46 -2.59 -24.62
C ARG A 226 28.41 -1.41 -24.80
N ALA A 227 29.56 -1.65 -25.43
CA ALA A 227 30.54 -0.60 -25.71
C ALA A 227 30.00 0.51 -26.65
N SER A 228 29.00 0.18 -27.48
CA SER A 228 28.30 1.10 -28.36
C SER A 228 27.22 1.94 -27.67
N ASP A 229 26.87 1.64 -26.40
CA ASP A 229 25.79 2.33 -25.72
C ASP A 229 26.17 3.79 -25.43
N ALA A 230 25.27 4.72 -25.80
CA ALA A 230 25.44 6.13 -25.49
C ALA A 230 25.45 6.39 -23.96
N PRO A 231 26.16 7.42 -23.46
CA PRO A 231 26.07 7.87 -22.07
C PRO A 231 24.62 8.07 -21.62
N GLN A 232 24.30 7.74 -20.36
CA GLN A 232 22.92 7.96 -19.90
C GLN A 232 22.61 9.45 -19.78
N THR A 233 21.37 9.82 -20.10
CA THR A 233 20.95 11.23 -20.24
C THR A 233 20.18 11.76 -19.04
N ILE A 234 19.63 10.88 -18.19
CA ILE A 234 18.87 11.28 -17.00
C ILE A 234 19.74 12.01 -15.96
N ILE A 235 20.98 11.60 -15.73
CA ILE A 235 21.95 12.30 -14.87
C ILE A 235 23.21 12.61 -15.70
N PRO A 236 23.20 13.65 -16.54
CA PRO A 236 24.29 13.88 -17.50
C PRO A 236 25.57 14.41 -16.84
N ARG A 237 25.48 14.87 -15.58
CA ARG A 237 26.58 15.48 -14.82
C ARG A 237 26.51 15.08 -13.35
N GLN A 238 27.62 15.19 -12.65
CA GLN A 238 27.70 14.92 -11.21
C GLN A 238 26.92 15.95 -10.40
N ILE A 239 25.97 15.43 -9.61
CA ILE A 239 25.17 16.21 -8.66
C ILE A 239 25.25 15.48 -7.32
N ALA A 240 25.89 16.13 -6.34
CA ALA A 240 25.93 15.63 -4.96
C ALA A 240 24.99 16.48 -4.11
N GLU A 241 23.93 15.87 -3.57
CA GLU A 241 22.92 16.53 -2.76
C GLU A 241 23.20 16.35 -1.26
N GLU A 242 23.17 17.44 -0.51
CA GLU A 242 23.18 17.47 0.96
C GLU A 242 21.81 17.95 1.45
N SER A 243 21.12 17.12 2.24
CA SER A 243 19.88 17.48 2.91
C SER A 243 20.15 18.37 4.12
N ILE A 244 19.56 19.56 4.15
CA ILE A 244 19.83 20.59 5.19
C ILE A 244 18.67 20.69 6.17
N GLY A 245 17.43 20.82 5.68
CA GLY A 245 16.22 20.87 6.50
C GLY A 245 16.13 22.03 7.51
N VAL A 246 16.84 23.14 7.28
CA VAL A 246 16.89 24.28 8.22
C VAL A 246 15.86 25.33 7.84
N GLU A 247 15.08 25.81 8.81
CA GLU A 247 14.15 26.92 8.60
C GLU A 247 14.91 28.25 8.50
N LEU A 248 14.63 29.04 7.46
CA LEU A 248 15.19 30.37 7.27
C LEU A 248 14.28 31.38 7.98
N THR A 249 14.81 32.04 9.00
CA THR A 249 14.05 33.01 9.80
C THR A 249 14.79 34.34 9.89
N ARG A 250 14.02 35.41 10.05
CA ARG A 250 14.51 36.74 10.40
C ARG A 250 13.78 37.21 11.66
N PRO A 251 14.14 36.66 12.83
CA PRO A 251 13.35 36.80 14.04
C PRO A 251 13.26 38.27 14.47
N LEU A 252 12.13 38.61 15.07
CA LEU A 252 11.97 39.89 15.76
C LEU A 252 12.70 39.81 17.13
N PRO A 253 13.42 40.86 17.56
CA PRO A 253 14.11 40.87 18.85
C PRO A 253 13.10 40.70 20.00
N ARG A 254 13.48 39.91 21.00
CA ARG A 254 12.66 39.58 22.17
C ARG A 254 13.35 40.00 23.47
N ASP A 255 12.56 40.34 24.48
CA ASP A 255 13.08 40.63 25.82
C ASP A 255 13.36 39.34 26.63
N ASP A 256 13.87 39.49 27.86
CA ASP A 256 14.17 38.37 28.78
C ASP A 256 12.93 37.52 29.14
N ARG A 257 11.71 38.01 28.82
CA ARG A 257 10.43 37.33 29.01
C ARG A 257 9.91 36.68 27.72
N GLY A 258 10.60 36.83 26.60
CA GLY A 258 10.25 36.25 25.30
C GLY A 258 9.25 37.07 24.48
N GLU A 259 8.89 38.28 24.91
CA GLU A 259 7.96 39.18 24.22
C GLU A 259 8.68 39.98 23.14
N VAL A 260 8.01 40.26 22.02
CA VAL A 260 8.59 41.00 20.90
C VAL A 260 8.79 42.47 21.25
N ILE A 261 10.02 42.97 21.12
CA ILE A 261 10.37 44.38 21.35
C ILE A 261 9.87 45.20 20.16
N LYS A 262 8.84 46.03 20.39
CA LYS A 262 8.27 46.91 19.36
C LYS A 262 9.31 47.93 18.86
N ASN A 263 9.32 48.18 17.55
CA ASN A 263 10.15 49.17 16.85
C ASN A 263 11.67 48.91 16.79
N GLN A 264 12.14 47.71 17.11
CA GLN A 264 13.52 47.31 16.83
C GLN A 264 13.63 46.54 15.49
N PRO A 265 14.73 46.72 14.72
CA PRO A 265 14.90 46.04 13.46
C PRO A 265 15.07 44.52 13.66
N SER A 266 14.48 43.73 12.75
CA SER A 266 14.59 42.27 12.78
C SER A 266 16.04 41.81 12.58
N ILE A 267 16.44 40.77 13.31
CA ILE A 267 17.81 40.26 13.33
C ILE A 267 18.03 39.34 12.13
N GLU A 268 19.09 39.56 11.36
CA GLU A 268 19.48 38.67 10.26
C GLU A 268 20.11 37.40 10.84
N THR A 269 19.55 36.23 10.49
CA THR A 269 20.08 34.91 10.89
C THR A 269 20.62 34.19 9.65
N PRO A 270 21.85 34.48 9.20
CA PRO A 270 22.43 33.83 8.04
C PRO A 270 22.67 32.34 8.29
N VAL A 271 22.26 31.49 7.35
CA VAL A 271 22.57 30.06 7.35
C VAL A 271 23.63 29.78 6.30
N VAL A 272 24.76 29.23 6.72
CA VAL A 272 25.90 28.93 5.84
C VAL A 272 26.07 27.42 5.68
N ARG A 273 26.28 26.97 4.44
CA ARG A 273 26.72 25.60 4.12
C ARG A 273 27.88 25.64 3.14
N THR A 274 28.64 24.56 3.09
CA THR A 274 29.82 24.44 2.24
C THR A 274 29.55 23.38 1.18
N THR A 275 29.88 23.65 -0.08
CA THR A 275 29.75 22.67 -1.15
C THR A 275 30.80 21.57 -1.01
N GLY A 276 30.62 20.48 -1.77
CA GLY A 276 31.69 19.52 -2.02
C GLY A 276 32.92 20.18 -2.66
N ALA A 277 34.05 19.45 -2.67
CA ALA A 277 35.25 19.88 -3.41
C ALA A 277 34.99 19.95 -4.92
N ASP A 278 35.78 20.78 -5.61
CA ASP A 278 35.79 20.97 -7.07
C ASP A 278 34.45 21.34 -7.70
N ALA A 279 33.60 22.03 -6.93
CA ALA A 279 32.31 22.53 -7.39
C ALA A 279 32.51 23.54 -8.53
N ARG A 280 31.80 23.33 -9.65
CA ARG A 280 31.66 24.32 -10.73
C ARG A 280 30.43 25.20 -10.53
N GLY A 281 29.45 24.72 -9.79
CA GLY A 281 28.25 25.45 -9.45
C GLY A 281 27.54 24.84 -8.25
N ALA A 282 26.45 25.49 -7.86
CA ALA A 282 25.58 25.01 -6.80
C ALA A 282 24.12 25.18 -7.21
N SER A 283 23.27 24.39 -6.58
CA SER A 283 21.83 24.55 -6.66
C SER A 283 21.24 24.45 -5.27
N ILE A 284 20.35 25.39 -4.93
CA ILE A 284 19.62 25.37 -3.65
C ILE A 284 18.18 24.97 -3.91
N ILE A 285 17.61 24.21 -2.99
CA ILE A 285 16.20 23.88 -2.97
C ILE A 285 15.58 24.51 -1.72
N LEU A 286 14.62 25.39 -1.93
CA LEU A 286 13.79 26.00 -0.89
C LEU A 286 12.46 25.27 -0.83
N ALA A 287 12.04 24.90 0.37
CA ALA A 287 10.74 24.30 0.63
C ALA A 287 9.85 25.28 1.40
N PHE A 288 8.59 25.31 1.01
CA PHE A 288 7.53 26.06 1.68
C PHE A 288 6.51 25.05 2.20
N PRO A 289 6.81 24.29 3.26
CA PRO A 289 6.03 23.11 3.65
C PRO A 289 4.58 23.45 4.06
N ALA A 290 4.36 24.68 4.53
CA ALA A 290 3.04 25.20 4.88
C ALA A 290 2.41 26.02 3.74
N GLY A 291 2.97 26.03 2.53
CA GLY A 291 2.55 26.97 1.49
C GLY A 291 2.93 28.42 1.79
N MET A 292 2.43 29.34 0.96
CA MET A 292 2.68 30.77 1.07
C MET A 292 1.46 31.58 0.62
N ILE A 293 0.79 32.22 1.59
CA ILE A 293 -0.47 32.95 1.39
C ILE A 293 -0.73 33.94 2.53
N ARG A 294 -1.51 34.98 2.22
CA ARG A 294 -2.03 35.95 3.19
C ARG A 294 -3.54 36.06 3.08
N PHE A 295 -4.25 36.08 4.19
CA PHE A 295 -5.68 36.36 4.25
C PHE A 295 -5.92 37.82 4.65
N ASP A 296 -6.90 38.48 4.05
CA ASP A 296 -7.35 39.80 4.48
C ASP A 296 -8.40 39.72 5.62
N ASP A 297 -9.02 40.85 5.95
CA ASP A 297 -10.03 40.93 7.01
C ASP A 297 -11.36 40.26 6.64
N ASP A 298 -11.63 40.09 5.34
CA ASP A 298 -12.82 39.45 4.79
C ASP A 298 -12.62 37.94 4.57
N GLY A 299 -11.42 37.41 4.85
CA GLY A 299 -11.07 36.00 4.65
C GLY A 299 -10.62 35.67 3.22
N ASP A 300 -10.42 36.68 2.39
CA ASP A 300 -10.02 36.56 1.00
C ASP A 300 -8.51 36.30 0.87
N GLN A 301 -8.17 35.34 0.01
CA GLN A 301 -6.78 34.95 -0.24
C GLN A 301 -6.03 35.99 -1.09
N LYS A 302 -4.88 36.48 -0.63
CA LYS A 302 -3.97 37.37 -1.34
C LYS A 302 -2.58 36.74 -1.50
N HIS A 303 -1.81 37.30 -2.43
CA HIS A 303 -0.42 36.93 -2.62
C HIS A 303 0.43 37.35 -1.43
N GLU A 304 1.35 36.46 -1.05
CA GLU A 304 2.40 36.72 -0.07
C GLU A 304 3.77 36.62 -0.76
N GLU A 305 4.76 37.37 -0.28
CA GLU A 305 6.11 37.42 -0.84
C GLU A 305 7.18 37.22 0.24
N VAL A 306 8.17 36.39 -0.09
CA VAL A 306 9.36 36.14 0.71
C VAL A 306 10.60 36.49 -0.10
N ALA A 307 11.54 37.21 0.52
CA ALA A 307 12.83 37.54 -0.05
C ALA A 307 13.96 36.78 0.66
N VAL A 308 14.78 36.04 -0.10
CA VAL A 308 15.96 35.32 0.40
C VAL A 308 17.19 35.78 -0.38
N ARG A 309 18.17 36.36 0.32
CA ARG A 309 19.45 36.75 -0.26
C ARG A 309 20.38 35.54 -0.30
N ILE A 310 21.00 35.29 -1.45
CA ILE A 310 21.99 34.24 -1.66
C ILE A 310 23.34 34.92 -1.84
N GLU A 311 24.30 34.53 -1.02
CA GLU A 311 25.68 34.98 -1.09
C GLU A 311 26.61 33.78 -1.19
N GLN A 312 27.76 33.97 -1.83
CA GLN A 312 28.77 32.94 -2.00
C GLN A 312 30.14 33.48 -1.65
N ARG A 313 31.06 32.58 -1.31
CA ARG A 313 32.49 32.88 -1.25
C ARG A 313 33.34 31.63 -1.41
N PRO A 314 34.59 31.73 -1.85
CA PRO A 314 35.55 30.65 -1.73
C PRO A 314 35.72 30.25 -0.25
N ALA A 315 35.85 28.96 0.05
CA ALA A 315 35.91 28.49 1.44
C ALA A 315 37.14 28.99 2.22
N ASN A 316 38.18 29.44 1.52
CA ASN A 316 39.41 30.02 2.05
C ASN A 316 39.37 31.55 2.18
N GLU A 317 38.28 32.20 1.77
CA GLU A 317 38.13 33.66 1.80
C GLU A 317 37.13 34.10 2.86
N THR A 318 37.19 35.38 3.23
CA THR A 318 36.34 35.97 4.26
C THR A 318 35.23 36.86 3.70
N THR A 319 35.45 37.46 2.53
CA THR A 319 34.50 38.33 1.83
C THR A 319 33.35 37.51 1.21
N TRP A 320 32.14 38.07 1.22
CA TRP A 320 30.96 37.45 0.61
C TRP A 320 30.54 38.23 -0.63
N ASP A 321 30.29 37.51 -1.73
CA ASP A 321 29.75 38.05 -2.96
C ASP A 321 28.25 37.72 -3.04
N GLU A 322 27.40 38.72 -3.32
CA GLU A 322 25.98 38.47 -3.56
C GLU A 322 25.78 37.81 -4.92
N VAL A 323 25.09 36.66 -4.93
CA VAL A 323 24.69 35.96 -6.17
C VAL A 323 23.41 36.58 -6.71
N THR A 324 22.39 36.63 -5.86
CA THR A 324 21.07 37.21 -6.17
C THR A 324 20.23 37.28 -4.90
N THR A 325 19.22 38.15 -4.91
CA THR A 325 18.13 38.14 -3.92
C THR A 325 16.87 37.58 -4.57
N LEU A 326 16.49 36.35 -4.22
CA LEU A 326 15.28 35.72 -4.72
C LEU A 326 14.05 36.35 -4.06
N ARG A 327 13.14 36.91 -4.86
CA ARG A 327 11.80 37.34 -4.42
C ARG A 327 10.77 36.33 -4.90
N ILE A 328 10.31 35.50 -3.99
CA ILE A 328 9.39 34.40 -4.27
C ILE A 328 8.00 34.87 -3.86
N ARG A 329 7.06 34.90 -4.81
CA ARG A 329 5.67 35.33 -4.61
C ARG A 329 4.71 34.20 -4.95
N ALA A 330 3.74 33.94 -4.08
CA ALA A 330 2.74 32.89 -4.28
C ALA A 330 1.43 33.23 -3.55
N LYS A 331 0.37 32.54 -3.91
CA LYS A 331 -0.94 32.52 -3.25
C LYS A 331 -1.37 31.05 -3.18
N LYS A 332 -0.74 30.29 -2.29
CA LYS A 332 -0.88 28.84 -2.19
C LYS A 332 -0.99 28.39 -0.75
N LEU A 333 -1.96 27.53 -0.46
CA LEU A 333 -2.11 26.91 0.86
C LEU A 333 -1.30 25.62 0.96
N GLU A 334 -1.10 24.95 -0.17
CA GLU A 334 -0.33 23.73 -0.30
C GLU A 334 1.18 24.01 -0.31
N GLY A 335 1.96 23.05 0.21
CA GLY A 335 3.40 23.17 0.26
C GLY A 335 4.07 23.02 -1.11
N PHE A 336 5.09 23.81 -1.40
CA PHE A 336 5.78 23.78 -2.69
C PHE A 336 7.29 23.97 -2.57
N TYR A 337 8.01 23.67 -3.64
CA TYR A 337 9.46 23.83 -3.71
C TYR A 337 9.88 24.87 -4.75
N ARG A 338 11.05 25.48 -4.56
CA ARG A 338 11.72 26.32 -5.56
C ARG A 338 13.17 25.93 -5.61
N GLN A 339 13.68 25.73 -6.82
CA GLN A 339 15.10 25.47 -7.04
C GLN A 339 15.75 26.65 -7.76
N HIS A 340 16.94 27.02 -7.33
CA HIS A 340 17.76 28.02 -7.99
C HIS A 340 19.19 27.47 -8.16
N SER A 341 19.69 27.48 -9.40
CA SER A 341 20.99 26.92 -9.75
C SER A 341 21.86 27.96 -10.46
N TRP A 342 23.14 28.01 -10.12
CA TRP A 342 24.11 28.93 -10.72
C TRP A 342 25.52 28.32 -10.76
N ASN A 343 26.43 28.96 -11.50
CA ASN A 343 27.83 28.55 -11.60
C ASN A 343 28.73 29.47 -10.77
N PHE A 344 29.77 28.90 -10.18
CA PHE A 344 30.81 29.65 -9.49
C PHE A 344 31.81 30.25 -10.49
N PRO A 345 32.45 31.39 -10.14
CA PRO A 345 33.49 32.02 -10.96
C PRO A 345 34.64 31.07 -11.31
N SER A 346 35.08 30.28 -10.33
CA SER A 346 36.15 29.28 -10.48
C SER A 346 35.76 27.95 -9.84
N ARG A 347 36.43 26.87 -10.26
CA ARG A 347 36.28 25.56 -9.65
C ARG A 347 36.94 25.55 -8.27
N GLY A 348 36.25 25.01 -7.28
CA GLY A 348 36.80 24.87 -5.93
C GLY A 348 35.74 24.51 -4.90
N ARG A 349 36.10 24.64 -3.62
CA ARG A 349 35.15 24.49 -2.52
C ARG A 349 34.61 25.87 -2.16
N TRP A 350 33.29 26.02 -2.18
CA TRP A 350 32.60 27.29 -1.95
C TRP A 350 31.69 27.20 -0.73
N GLN A 351 31.51 28.31 -0.04
CA GLN A 351 30.48 28.47 0.98
C GLN A 351 29.32 29.26 0.40
N VAL A 352 28.11 28.80 0.68
CA VAL A 352 26.85 29.43 0.26
C VAL A 352 26.11 29.86 1.52
N ARG A 353 25.71 31.11 1.55
CA ARG A 353 24.96 31.74 2.65
C ARG A 353 23.59 32.15 2.16
N LEU A 354 22.57 31.72 2.89
CA LEU A 354 21.19 32.15 2.70
C LEU A 354 20.79 33.02 3.88
N THR A 355 20.31 34.23 3.59
CA THR A 355 19.77 35.14 4.60
C THR A 355 18.33 35.48 4.24
N MET A 356 17.42 35.22 5.16
CA MET A 356 16.02 35.63 5.03
C MET A 356 15.93 37.16 5.19
N MET A 357 15.43 37.86 4.18
CA MET A 357 15.29 39.32 4.18
C MET A 357 13.90 39.75 4.66
N THR A 358 12.89 38.89 4.53
CA THR A 358 11.54 39.17 5.05
C THR A 358 11.49 38.89 6.56
N SER A 359 11.07 39.87 7.37
CA SER A 359 10.94 39.74 8.83
C SER A 359 9.99 38.61 9.26
N GLU A 360 10.14 38.08 10.47
CA GLU A 360 9.13 37.23 11.11
C GLU A 360 7.78 37.95 11.16
N THR A 361 6.67 37.21 10.99
CA THR A 361 5.31 37.72 11.17
C THR A 361 4.72 37.18 12.48
N THR A 362 4.02 38.03 13.22
CA THR A 362 3.18 37.62 14.36
C THR A 362 1.71 37.48 13.99
N ASP A 363 1.36 37.80 12.73
CA ASP A 363 -0.01 37.72 12.23
C ASP A 363 -0.37 36.27 11.86
N SER A 364 -1.43 35.73 12.47
CA SER A 364 -1.95 34.40 12.17
C SER A 364 -2.60 34.30 10.79
N LYS A 365 -2.89 35.42 10.12
CA LYS A 365 -3.43 35.49 8.76
C LYS A 365 -2.36 35.28 7.68
N ILE A 366 -1.08 35.23 8.05
CA ILE A 366 0.04 35.06 7.11
C ILE A 366 0.70 33.70 7.32
N GLN A 367 0.77 32.92 6.25
CA GLN A 367 1.43 31.63 6.23
C GLN A 367 2.58 31.71 5.22
N ARG A 368 3.83 31.56 5.68
CA ARG A 368 5.02 31.72 4.82
C ARG A 368 6.27 30.99 5.33
N ARG A 369 6.08 29.82 5.93
CA ARG A 369 7.20 29.03 6.48
C ARG A 369 8.16 28.65 5.37
N THR A 370 9.43 29.08 5.48
CA THR A 370 10.45 28.91 4.45
C THR A 370 11.62 28.11 5.02
N SER A 371 11.99 27.00 4.39
CA SER A 371 13.15 26.20 4.78
C SER A 371 14.10 25.97 3.62
N TRP A 372 15.39 25.91 3.94
CA TRP A 372 16.42 25.42 3.03
C TRP A 372 16.42 23.89 3.09
N ALA A 373 15.86 23.27 2.06
CA ALA A 373 15.69 21.83 2.00
C ALA A 373 17.00 21.12 1.66
N ALA A 374 17.66 21.53 0.57
CA ALA A 374 18.88 20.88 0.10
C ALA A 374 19.87 21.84 -0.57
N LEU A 375 21.15 21.49 -0.50
CA LEU A 375 22.23 22.10 -1.28
C LEU A 375 22.82 21.03 -2.20
N GLN A 376 22.83 21.31 -3.49
CA GLN A 376 23.40 20.44 -4.51
C GLN A 376 24.71 21.03 -5.00
N THR A 377 25.77 20.24 -4.94
CA THR A 377 27.05 20.56 -5.55
C THR A 377 27.04 20.09 -7.00
N LEU A 378 27.25 21.01 -7.93
CA LEU A 378 27.27 20.72 -9.37
C LEU A 378 28.70 20.60 -9.87
N ARG A 379 28.98 19.49 -10.55
CA ARG A 379 30.27 19.17 -11.16
C ARG A 379 30.05 18.83 -12.64
N PRO A 380 30.91 19.31 -13.57
CA PRO A 380 30.72 19.11 -15.01
C PRO A 380 31.01 17.68 -15.47
N GLU A 381 31.67 16.86 -14.65
CA GLU A 381 32.02 15.49 -14.97
C GLU A 381 30.78 14.60 -15.09
N TYR A 382 30.87 13.59 -15.95
CA TYR A 382 29.89 12.50 -15.99
C TYR A 382 29.94 11.71 -14.67
N PRO A 383 28.79 11.26 -14.11
CA PRO A 383 28.75 10.69 -12.76
C PRO A 383 29.40 9.33 -12.59
N LEU A 384 29.68 8.60 -13.68
CA LEU A 384 30.31 7.29 -13.61
C LEU A 384 31.67 7.33 -14.29
N ASN A 385 32.72 6.97 -13.58
CA ASN A 385 34.08 6.81 -14.14
C ASN A 385 34.52 5.35 -14.00
N TYR A 386 33.81 4.46 -14.69
CA TYR A 386 34.14 3.04 -14.73
C TYR A 386 34.71 2.72 -16.12
N GLY A 387 35.85 2.05 -16.17
CA GLY A 387 36.59 1.80 -17.42
C GLY A 387 35.94 0.80 -18.38
N ARG A 388 34.75 0.27 -18.04
CA ARG A 388 34.05 -0.78 -18.77
C ARG A 388 32.56 -0.45 -18.93
N PRO A 389 31.88 -0.99 -19.95
CA PRO A 389 30.45 -0.80 -20.14
C PRO A 389 29.62 -1.39 -18.99
N LEU A 390 28.80 -0.55 -18.34
CA LEU A 390 27.89 -0.95 -17.27
C LEU A 390 26.46 -1.07 -17.78
N SER A 391 25.75 -2.10 -17.32
CA SER A 391 24.30 -2.20 -17.46
C SER A 391 23.62 -1.36 -16.39
N LEU A 392 22.79 -0.40 -16.83
CA LEU A 392 22.22 0.63 -15.97
C LEU A 392 20.71 0.74 -16.17
N ILE A 393 20.02 1.03 -15.07
CA ILE A 393 18.64 1.50 -15.08
C ILE A 393 18.67 2.92 -14.53
N ALA A 394 18.45 3.91 -15.38
CA ALA A 394 18.30 5.30 -14.97
C ALA A 394 16.82 5.65 -14.93
N MET A 395 16.39 6.37 -13.89
CA MET A 395 14.99 6.71 -13.68
C MET A 395 14.84 8.17 -13.27
N ARG A 396 13.81 8.82 -13.80
CA ARG A 396 13.30 10.12 -13.35
C ARG A 396 11.83 9.98 -13.03
N ILE A 397 11.47 10.21 -11.77
CA ILE A 397 10.12 10.02 -11.25
C ILE A 397 9.56 11.32 -10.71
N LYS A 398 8.34 11.69 -11.10
CA LYS A 398 7.59 12.79 -10.49
C LYS A 398 6.94 12.34 -9.18
N ALA A 399 6.97 13.20 -8.16
CA ALA A 399 6.20 12.97 -6.94
C ALA A 399 4.70 13.13 -7.22
N THR A 400 3.93 12.06 -7.08
CA THR A 400 2.47 12.01 -7.31
C THR A 400 1.76 11.39 -6.11
N HIS A 401 0.42 11.31 -6.13
CA HIS A 401 -0.35 10.68 -5.05
C HIS A 401 0.06 9.22 -4.83
N GLN A 402 0.34 8.53 -5.93
CA GLN A 402 0.78 7.14 -5.93
C GLN A 402 2.25 7.00 -5.52
N LEU A 403 3.10 7.95 -5.94
CA LEU A 403 4.54 7.96 -5.69
C LEU A 403 4.92 9.09 -4.74
N SER A 404 4.67 8.87 -3.45
CA SER A 404 5.01 9.81 -2.38
C SER A 404 5.61 9.10 -1.17
N GLY A 405 6.47 9.80 -0.41
CA GLY A 405 7.20 9.24 0.71
C GLY A 405 8.41 8.41 0.29
N SER A 406 8.68 7.31 0.99
CA SER A 406 9.79 6.41 0.66
C SER A 406 9.39 5.48 -0.46
N LEU A 407 10.10 5.54 -1.60
CA LEU A 407 9.90 4.63 -2.72
C LEU A 407 10.48 3.25 -2.38
N ASP A 408 9.78 2.20 -2.82
CA ASP A 408 10.24 0.83 -2.64
C ASP A 408 11.41 0.48 -3.58
N ASN A 409 11.97 -0.72 -3.45
CA ASN A 409 13.10 -1.18 -4.26
C ASN A 409 12.74 -1.28 -5.74
N VAL A 410 13.55 -0.64 -6.59
CA VAL A 410 13.57 -0.93 -8.03
C VAL A 410 14.22 -2.29 -8.24
N ASN A 411 13.48 -3.21 -8.88
CA ASN A 411 13.98 -4.52 -9.25
C ASN A 411 13.58 -4.86 -10.69
N ALA A 412 14.34 -5.75 -11.31
CA ALA A 412 14.07 -6.22 -12.67
C ALA A 412 14.56 -7.65 -12.84
N ILE A 413 14.11 -8.31 -13.92
CA ILE A 413 14.68 -9.57 -14.38
C ILE A 413 15.88 -9.24 -15.27
N PHE A 414 17.04 -9.77 -14.89
CA PHE A 414 18.28 -9.66 -15.65
C PHE A 414 18.62 -11.01 -16.26
N ALA A 415 19.00 -11.02 -17.53
CA ALA A 415 19.48 -12.21 -18.22
C ALA A 415 20.82 -11.93 -18.92
N ARG A 416 21.78 -12.83 -18.76
CA ARG A 416 23.12 -12.70 -19.31
C ARG A 416 23.18 -13.05 -20.80
N HIS A 417 23.69 -12.12 -21.61
CA HIS A 417 24.19 -12.43 -22.94
C HIS A 417 25.62 -12.96 -22.83
N CYS A 418 25.87 -14.18 -23.30
CA CYS A 418 27.22 -14.72 -23.46
C CYS A 418 27.27 -15.71 -24.63
N LEU A 419 28.48 -16.20 -24.93
CA LEU A 419 28.69 -17.24 -25.93
C LEU A 419 28.05 -18.54 -25.44
N ASP A 420 27.08 -19.03 -26.20
CA ASP A 420 26.36 -20.27 -25.95
C ASP A 420 26.48 -21.20 -27.15
N TYR A 421 26.74 -22.48 -26.89
CA TYR A 421 26.94 -23.45 -27.96
C TYR A 421 25.61 -23.80 -28.66
N ASP A 422 25.60 -23.70 -29.98
CA ASP A 422 24.49 -24.10 -30.82
C ASP A 422 24.84 -25.37 -31.60
N ARG A 423 24.29 -26.50 -31.15
CA ARG A 423 24.40 -27.82 -31.79
C ARG A 423 24.06 -27.82 -33.28
N ASN A 424 23.06 -27.02 -33.70
CA ASN A 424 22.59 -27.07 -35.08
C ASN A 424 23.62 -26.49 -36.05
N SER A 425 24.34 -25.45 -35.62
CA SER A 425 25.41 -24.83 -36.39
C SER A 425 26.81 -25.35 -36.04
N GLY A 426 26.97 -26.03 -34.89
CA GLY A 426 28.27 -26.44 -34.36
C GLY A 426 29.14 -25.25 -33.95
N THR A 427 28.53 -24.13 -33.55
CA THR A 427 29.25 -22.88 -33.24
C THR A 427 28.77 -22.23 -31.97
N TRP A 428 29.64 -21.42 -31.37
CA TRP A 428 29.31 -20.59 -30.20
C TRP A 428 28.71 -19.26 -30.67
N VAL A 429 27.46 -19.00 -30.28
CA VAL A 429 26.71 -17.79 -30.67
C VAL A 429 26.36 -16.95 -29.44
N GLU A 430 26.36 -15.63 -29.57
CA GLU A 430 25.98 -14.75 -28.46
C GLU A 430 24.45 -14.77 -28.27
N ARG A 431 23.98 -15.33 -27.16
CA ARG A 431 22.54 -15.35 -26.80
C ARG A 431 22.34 -15.38 -25.29
N LEU A 432 21.08 -15.25 -24.87
CA LEU A 432 20.68 -15.43 -23.48
C LEU A 432 20.74 -16.91 -23.11
N THR A 433 21.42 -17.25 -22.03
CA THR A 433 21.57 -18.65 -21.58
C THR A 433 21.73 -18.76 -20.07
N SER A 434 21.24 -19.88 -19.52
CA SER A 434 21.46 -20.32 -18.14
C SER A 434 22.27 -21.63 -18.09
N ASN A 435 22.83 -22.07 -19.23
CA ASN A 435 23.59 -23.31 -19.29
C ASN A 435 24.93 -23.17 -18.53
N PRO A 436 25.25 -24.06 -17.57
CA PRO A 436 26.50 -24.00 -16.82
C PRO A 436 27.76 -23.94 -17.68
N ALA A 437 27.84 -24.67 -18.80
CA ALA A 437 29.04 -24.69 -19.66
C ALA A 437 29.32 -23.31 -20.29
N SER A 438 28.29 -22.64 -20.76
CA SER A 438 28.39 -21.29 -21.34
C SER A 438 28.75 -20.25 -20.29
N LEU A 439 28.20 -20.38 -19.07
CA LEU A 439 28.50 -19.49 -17.96
C LEU A 439 29.91 -19.74 -17.39
N TYR A 440 30.40 -20.97 -17.43
CA TYR A 440 31.77 -21.34 -17.07
C TYR A 440 32.78 -20.69 -18.03
N ARG A 441 32.53 -20.81 -19.34
CA ARG A 441 33.30 -20.10 -20.37
C ARG A 441 33.24 -18.60 -20.13
N TYR A 442 32.06 -18.03 -19.90
CA TYR A 442 31.92 -16.60 -19.61
C TYR A 442 32.74 -16.18 -18.39
N ALA A 443 32.71 -16.92 -17.27
CA ALA A 443 33.48 -16.58 -16.07
C ALA A 443 35.00 -16.57 -16.33
N LEU A 444 35.51 -17.46 -17.18
CA LEU A 444 36.92 -17.49 -17.58
C LEU A 444 37.31 -16.31 -18.48
N GLN A 445 36.44 -15.93 -19.42
CA GLN A 445 36.74 -14.94 -20.46
C GLN A 445 36.26 -13.53 -20.15
N SER A 446 35.39 -13.37 -19.15
CA SER A 446 34.76 -12.12 -18.79
C SER A 446 35.82 -11.07 -18.44
N PRO A 447 35.63 -9.80 -18.83
CA PRO A 447 36.47 -8.71 -18.37
C PRO A 447 36.58 -8.68 -16.84
N ALA A 448 35.51 -9.02 -16.12
CA ALA A 448 35.48 -9.09 -14.65
C ALA A 448 36.60 -9.98 -14.08
N ASN A 449 37.09 -10.98 -14.84
CA ASN A 449 38.29 -11.73 -14.52
C ASN A 449 39.56 -10.92 -14.90
N PRO A 450 40.40 -10.49 -13.94
CA PRO A 450 41.64 -9.75 -14.24
C PRO A 450 42.63 -10.53 -15.11
N ARG A 451 42.52 -11.86 -15.13
CA ARG A 451 43.34 -12.78 -15.94
C ARG A 451 42.44 -13.57 -16.89
N ALA A 452 41.71 -12.84 -17.74
CA ALA A 452 40.82 -13.44 -18.73
C ALA A 452 41.58 -14.42 -19.63
N VAL A 453 40.99 -15.59 -19.85
CA VAL A 453 41.59 -16.69 -20.61
C VAL A 453 41.17 -16.59 -22.08
N SER A 454 42.12 -16.67 -23.01
CA SER A 454 41.81 -16.75 -24.45
C SER A 454 41.23 -18.11 -24.82
N ASP A 455 40.55 -18.22 -25.96
CA ASP A 455 40.01 -19.50 -26.47
C ASP A 455 41.07 -20.63 -26.51
N ALA A 456 42.34 -20.33 -26.84
CA ALA A 456 43.42 -21.32 -26.88
C ALA A 456 43.77 -21.94 -25.50
N GLY A 457 43.41 -21.25 -24.42
CA GLY A 457 43.59 -21.71 -23.04
C GLY A 457 42.35 -22.39 -22.47
N ILE A 458 41.38 -22.74 -23.30
CA ILE A 458 40.14 -23.44 -22.91
C ILE A 458 40.00 -24.66 -23.82
N ASP A 459 39.66 -25.81 -23.25
CA ASP A 459 39.24 -26.97 -24.00
C ASP A 459 37.78 -26.80 -24.44
N LEU A 460 37.59 -26.17 -25.59
CA LEU A 460 36.26 -25.86 -26.12
C LEU A 460 35.48 -27.12 -26.48
N GLU A 461 36.12 -28.15 -27.01
CA GLU A 461 35.48 -29.41 -27.37
C GLU A 461 34.88 -30.10 -26.14
N GLN A 462 35.63 -30.12 -25.03
CA GLN A 462 35.13 -30.65 -23.76
C GLN A 462 33.96 -29.80 -23.20
N LEU A 463 34.00 -28.47 -23.36
CA LEU A 463 32.88 -27.62 -22.96
C LEU A 463 31.65 -27.78 -23.85
N GLU A 464 31.81 -28.10 -25.14
CA GLU A 464 30.71 -28.40 -26.07
C GLU A 464 29.98 -29.69 -25.67
N ASP A 465 30.72 -30.76 -25.38
CA ASP A 465 30.16 -32.02 -24.85
C ASP A 465 29.44 -31.78 -23.51
N TRP A 466 30.05 -31.02 -22.60
CA TRP A 466 29.43 -30.68 -21.32
C TRP A 466 28.18 -29.80 -21.46
N HIS A 467 28.16 -28.89 -22.44
CA HIS A 467 26.99 -28.08 -22.75
C HIS A 467 25.81 -28.95 -23.18
N GLU A 468 26.05 -29.91 -24.08
CA GLU A 468 25.03 -30.86 -24.53
C GLU A 468 24.52 -31.72 -23.37
N PHE A 469 25.42 -32.18 -22.50
CA PHE A 469 25.07 -32.92 -21.29
C PHE A 469 24.17 -32.09 -20.36
N CYS A 470 24.53 -30.83 -20.09
CA CYS A 470 23.70 -29.93 -19.27
C CYS A 470 22.32 -29.71 -19.90
N ARG A 471 22.25 -29.53 -21.23
CA ARG A 471 20.98 -29.37 -21.95
C ARG A 471 20.12 -30.63 -21.85
N PHE A 472 20.70 -31.81 -22.03
CA PHE A 472 19.97 -33.08 -22.00
C PHE A 472 19.35 -33.37 -20.63
N HIS A 473 20.06 -33.02 -19.55
CA HIS A 473 19.59 -33.19 -18.18
C HIS A 473 18.83 -31.97 -17.61
N ASP A 474 18.61 -30.93 -18.42
CA ASP A 474 18.00 -29.65 -18.02
C ASP A 474 18.67 -29.05 -16.78
N LEU A 475 20.01 -28.96 -16.81
CA LEU A 475 20.83 -28.37 -15.77
C LEU A 475 21.05 -26.88 -16.03
N LYS A 476 20.76 -26.04 -15.03
CA LYS A 476 20.83 -24.58 -15.11
C LYS A 476 21.67 -23.98 -13.98
N TYR A 477 22.17 -22.77 -14.17
CA TYR A 477 22.84 -21.99 -13.14
C TYR A 477 22.49 -20.50 -13.27
N ASP A 478 21.82 -19.97 -12.24
CA ASP A 478 21.32 -18.60 -12.18
C ASP A 478 21.74 -17.97 -10.84
N ARG A 479 22.75 -17.10 -10.85
CA ARG A 479 23.36 -16.55 -9.64
C ARG A 479 23.75 -15.08 -9.80
N ILE A 480 23.57 -14.31 -8.74
CA ILE A 480 24.12 -12.96 -8.62
C ILE A 480 25.40 -13.05 -7.80
N LEU A 481 26.50 -12.56 -8.36
CA LEU A 481 27.77 -12.38 -7.66
C LEU A 481 27.88 -10.89 -7.28
N ASP A 482 27.37 -10.51 -6.10
CA ASP A 482 27.43 -9.14 -5.58
C ASP A 482 28.33 -9.00 -4.34
N GLN A 483 28.92 -10.09 -3.85
CA GLN A 483 29.77 -10.09 -2.67
C GLN A 483 31.24 -9.81 -3.04
N ALA A 484 31.90 -8.96 -2.24
CA ALA A 484 33.33 -8.76 -2.34
C ALA A 484 34.09 -9.99 -1.81
N GLY A 485 35.10 -10.46 -2.57
CA GLY A 485 36.01 -11.51 -2.13
C GLY A 485 35.76 -12.91 -2.72
N SER A 486 34.71 -13.11 -3.50
CA SER A 486 34.51 -14.38 -4.23
C SER A 486 35.67 -14.63 -5.19
N THR A 487 36.31 -15.79 -5.07
CA THR A 487 37.42 -16.17 -5.93
C THR A 487 36.90 -16.80 -7.23
N LEU A 488 37.69 -16.70 -8.31
CA LEU A 488 37.36 -17.36 -9.58
C LEU A 488 37.18 -18.87 -9.40
N GLN A 489 38.02 -19.52 -8.58
CA GLN A 489 37.96 -20.96 -8.34
C GLN A 489 36.65 -21.36 -7.65
N GLU A 490 36.17 -20.60 -6.67
CA GLU A 490 34.88 -20.84 -6.02
C GLU A 490 33.75 -20.73 -7.05
N VAL A 491 33.72 -19.65 -7.84
CA VAL A 491 32.70 -19.44 -8.89
C VAL A 491 32.71 -20.57 -9.92
N LEU A 492 33.88 -20.96 -10.43
CA LEU A 492 34.00 -22.07 -11.38
C LEU A 492 33.57 -23.40 -10.76
N THR A 493 33.86 -23.63 -9.47
CA THR A 493 33.44 -24.84 -8.75
C THR A 493 31.92 -24.88 -8.57
N GLU A 494 31.29 -23.74 -8.23
CA GLU A 494 29.83 -23.65 -8.14
C GLU A 494 29.15 -23.91 -9.49
N ILE A 495 29.62 -23.25 -10.56
CA ILE A 495 29.07 -23.44 -11.91
C ILE A 495 29.26 -24.90 -12.36
N ALA A 496 30.45 -25.46 -12.17
CA ALA A 496 30.73 -26.86 -12.51
C ALA A 496 29.84 -27.82 -11.72
N ALA A 497 29.71 -27.63 -10.40
CA ALA A 497 28.87 -28.46 -9.55
C ALA A 497 27.39 -28.41 -9.97
N ALA A 498 26.91 -27.25 -10.41
CA ALA A 498 25.56 -27.12 -10.96
C ALA A 498 25.37 -27.94 -12.25
N GLY A 499 26.40 -28.10 -13.08
CA GLY A 499 26.38 -28.97 -14.25
C GLY A 499 26.86 -30.41 -14.01
N ARG A 500 26.89 -30.89 -12.74
CA ARG A 500 27.43 -32.21 -12.35
C ARG A 500 28.87 -32.45 -12.81
N ALA A 501 29.68 -31.40 -12.77
CA ALA A 501 31.08 -31.45 -13.14
C ALA A 501 31.97 -30.86 -12.04
N SER A 502 33.28 -31.03 -12.21
CA SER A 502 34.29 -30.35 -11.42
C SER A 502 35.31 -29.66 -12.33
N PRO A 503 35.85 -28.50 -11.94
CA PRO A 503 36.83 -27.80 -12.76
C PRO A 503 38.13 -28.60 -12.85
N ARG A 504 38.73 -28.62 -14.05
CA ARG A 504 40.02 -29.23 -14.35
C ARG A 504 40.89 -28.24 -15.10
N HIS A 505 42.19 -28.23 -14.79
CA HIS A 505 43.19 -27.48 -15.54
C HIS A 505 44.35 -28.43 -15.83
N ASP A 506 44.64 -28.68 -17.09
CA ASP A 506 45.68 -29.66 -17.52
C ASP A 506 47.11 -29.07 -17.48
N GLY A 507 47.24 -27.80 -17.08
CA GLY A 507 48.50 -27.04 -17.08
C GLY A 507 48.58 -26.02 -18.22
N MET A 508 47.78 -26.17 -19.27
CA MET A 508 47.70 -25.26 -20.43
C MET A 508 46.28 -24.75 -20.70
N ARG A 509 45.28 -25.62 -20.53
CA ARG A 509 43.87 -25.39 -20.83
C ARG A 509 42.97 -25.67 -19.63
N TRP A 510 41.92 -24.85 -19.55
CA TRP A 510 40.79 -25.06 -18.66
C TRP A 510 39.78 -26.01 -19.29
N GLY A 511 39.30 -26.94 -18.49
CA GLY A 511 38.31 -27.92 -18.86
C GLY A 511 37.46 -28.34 -17.65
N VAL A 512 36.65 -29.37 -17.83
CA VAL A 512 35.75 -29.89 -16.81
C VAL A 512 35.77 -31.42 -16.81
N VAL A 513 35.64 -32.00 -15.62
CA VAL A 513 35.41 -33.43 -15.44
C VAL A 513 33.96 -33.62 -15.09
N VAL A 514 33.20 -34.21 -16.01
CA VAL A 514 31.77 -34.47 -15.86
C VAL A 514 31.56 -35.83 -15.19
N ASP A 515 30.75 -35.87 -14.13
CA ASP A 515 30.34 -37.11 -13.49
C ASP A 515 29.18 -37.73 -14.27
N ARG A 516 29.53 -38.68 -15.14
CA ARG A 516 28.60 -39.47 -15.96
C ARG A 516 29.05 -40.93 -15.98
N PRO A 517 28.13 -41.88 -16.21
CA PRO A 517 28.50 -43.26 -16.52
C PRO A 517 29.44 -43.31 -17.73
N GLN A 518 30.56 -44.01 -17.60
CA GLN A 518 31.54 -44.18 -18.67
C GLN A 518 31.57 -45.64 -19.13
N GLU A 519 31.55 -45.85 -20.44
CA GLU A 519 31.72 -47.17 -21.05
C GLU A 519 33.21 -47.49 -21.26
N LEU A 520 34.04 -46.47 -21.51
CA LEU A 520 35.47 -46.63 -21.72
C LEU A 520 36.19 -46.83 -20.38
N ILE A 521 36.91 -47.95 -20.27
CA ILE A 521 37.81 -48.23 -19.14
C ILE A 521 39.25 -47.91 -19.54
N VAL A 522 39.86 -46.94 -18.86
CA VAL A 522 41.17 -46.34 -19.19
C VAL A 522 42.33 -47.08 -18.52
N ASP A 523 42.13 -47.71 -17.36
CA ASP A 523 43.14 -48.56 -16.72
C ASP A 523 42.53 -49.70 -15.90
N HIS A 524 43.29 -50.79 -15.75
CA HIS A 524 42.97 -51.88 -14.83
C HIS A 524 43.96 -51.86 -13.67
N ILE A 525 43.49 -51.99 -12.44
CA ILE A 525 44.30 -51.87 -11.24
C ILE A 525 44.12 -53.11 -10.37
N GLY A 526 45.25 -53.68 -9.92
CA GLY A 526 45.25 -54.73 -8.91
C GLY A 526 46.64 -54.99 -8.32
N PRO A 527 46.80 -56.01 -7.45
CA PRO A 527 48.03 -56.24 -6.70
C PRO A 527 49.30 -56.46 -7.54
N ARG A 528 49.15 -56.79 -8.83
CA ARG A 528 50.28 -57.02 -9.75
C ARG A 528 50.86 -55.75 -10.36
N ASN A 529 50.11 -54.65 -10.37
CA ASN A 529 50.54 -53.38 -10.96
C ASN A 529 50.44 -52.20 -9.98
N SER A 530 50.19 -52.48 -8.71
CA SER A 530 49.98 -51.47 -7.67
C SER A 530 50.27 -52.04 -6.27
N TRP A 531 50.56 -51.17 -5.30
CA TRP A 531 50.79 -51.54 -3.89
C TRP A 531 50.16 -50.50 -2.94
N ALA A 532 50.28 -50.74 -1.62
CA ALA A 532 49.76 -49.86 -0.58
C ALA A 532 48.26 -49.55 -0.73
N PHE A 533 47.46 -50.56 -1.09
CA PHE A 533 46.02 -50.43 -1.17
C PHE A 533 45.40 -50.06 0.19
N SER A 534 44.53 -49.06 0.18
CA SER A 534 43.74 -48.64 1.33
C SER A 534 42.30 -48.41 0.92
N SER A 535 41.36 -48.83 1.77
CA SER A 535 39.94 -48.57 1.63
C SER A 535 39.43 -47.88 2.89
N ARG A 536 38.66 -46.81 2.72
CA ARG A 536 38.02 -46.07 3.79
C ARG A 536 36.53 -45.93 3.51
N ARG A 537 35.72 -46.48 4.41
CA ARG A 537 34.26 -46.36 4.40
C ARG A 537 33.78 -45.24 5.30
N SER A 538 32.90 -44.39 4.79
CA SER A 538 32.18 -43.42 5.60
C SER A 538 30.86 -44.01 6.11
N TYR A 539 30.63 -43.92 7.42
CA TYR A 539 29.34 -44.28 8.03
C TYR A 539 28.62 -43.01 8.44
N THR A 540 27.65 -42.59 7.64
CA THR A 540 26.81 -41.42 7.91
C THR A 540 25.45 -41.88 8.40
N THR A 541 24.96 -41.31 9.50
CA THR A 541 23.56 -41.45 9.90
C THR A 541 22.74 -40.42 9.10
N PRO A 542 21.87 -40.85 8.18
CA PRO A 542 21.15 -39.90 7.34
C PRO A 542 20.09 -39.11 8.13
N PRO A 543 19.87 -37.83 7.81
CA PRO A 543 18.69 -37.11 8.31
C PRO A 543 17.40 -37.66 7.70
N HIS A 544 16.24 -37.31 8.26
CA HIS A 544 14.96 -37.71 7.66
C HIS A 544 14.71 -36.98 6.32
N ALA A 545 15.20 -35.74 6.20
CA ALA A 545 15.12 -34.93 4.99
C ALA A 545 16.23 -33.87 4.94
N PHE A 546 16.61 -33.46 3.72
CA PHE A 546 17.37 -32.23 3.51
C PHE A 546 16.43 -31.04 3.34
N ARG A 547 16.81 -29.92 3.93
CA ARG A 547 16.18 -28.60 3.77
C ARG A 547 17.04 -27.77 2.83
N VAL A 548 16.50 -27.43 1.68
CA VAL A 548 17.25 -26.76 0.61
C VAL A 548 16.73 -25.35 0.42
N PRO A 549 17.44 -24.31 0.87
CA PRO A 549 17.08 -22.92 0.58
C PRO A 549 17.46 -22.56 -0.86
N PHE A 550 16.54 -21.93 -1.58
CA PHE A 550 16.75 -21.49 -2.96
C PHE A 550 15.85 -20.29 -3.31
N LEU A 551 16.09 -19.66 -4.47
CA LEU A 551 15.23 -18.61 -5.02
C LEU A 551 14.29 -19.25 -6.04
N ASP A 552 12.98 -19.20 -5.79
CA ASP A 552 12.01 -19.95 -6.60
C ASP A 552 11.60 -19.19 -7.87
N ALA A 553 12.10 -19.62 -9.03
CA ALA A 553 11.77 -19.01 -10.32
C ALA A 553 10.28 -19.10 -10.67
N THR A 554 9.54 -20.06 -10.09
CA THR A 554 8.08 -20.19 -10.30
C THR A 554 7.26 -19.22 -9.43
N ASN A 555 7.90 -18.60 -8.43
CA ASN A 555 7.29 -17.66 -7.49
C ASN A 555 8.10 -16.35 -7.43
N ASP A 556 8.37 -15.76 -8.60
CA ASP A 556 9.04 -14.45 -8.75
C ASP A 556 10.43 -14.36 -8.06
N TRP A 557 11.18 -15.47 -7.99
CA TRP A 557 12.48 -15.59 -7.32
C TRP A 557 12.43 -15.21 -5.83
N LYS A 558 11.28 -15.38 -5.18
CA LYS A 558 11.18 -15.23 -3.73
C LYS A 558 11.95 -16.36 -3.02
N PRO A 559 12.60 -16.07 -1.89
CA PRO A 559 13.26 -17.10 -1.09
C PRO A 559 12.27 -18.19 -0.68
N ALA A 560 12.61 -19.44 -0.94
CA ALA A 560 11.82 -20.61 -0.59
C ALA A 560 12.73 -21.73 -0.04
N GLU A 561 12.13 -22.67 0.67
CA GLU A 561 12.83 -23.84 1.21
C GLU A 561 12.12 -25.12 0.76
N ARG A 562 12.84 -26.01 0.06
CA ARG A 562 12.30 -27.31 -0.35
C ARG A 562 12.80 -28.40 0.58
N LEU A 563 11.87 -29.13 1.20
CA LEU A 563 12.17 -30.32 2.00
C LEU A 563 12.18 -31.56 1.09
N VAL A 564 13.32 -32.24 1.02
CA VAL A 564 13.52 -33.44 0.22
C VAL A 564 13.76 -34.61 1.17
N ARG A 565 12.83 -35.58 1.18
CA ARG A 565 12.91 -36.77 2.06
C ARG A 565 14.03 -37.70 1.64
N TRP A 566 14.69 -38.32 2.63
CA TRP A 566 15.69 -39.36 2.39
C TRP A 566 15.06 -40.56 1.66
N PRO A 567 15.77 -41.22 0.71
CA PRO A 567 15.27 -42.40 0.03
C PRO A 567 14.83 -43.50 1.00
N GLY A 568 13.59 -43.99 0.84
CA GLY A 568 13.04 -45.05 1.69
C GLY A 568 12.46 -44.60 3.04
N TYR A 569 12.58 -43.32 3.42
CA TYR A 569 11.99 -42.80 4.64
C TYR A 569 10.52 -42.37 4.44
N ALA A 570 9.60 -43.01 5.16
CA ALA A 570 8.15 -42.77 5.06
C ALA A 570 7.51 -42.16 6.33
N GLY A 571 8.30 -41.90 7.37
CA GLY A 571 7.80 -41.33 8.64
C GLY A 571 7.70 -39.80 8.64
N ASP A 572 7.37 -39.24 9.81
CA ASP A 572 7.33 -37.80 10.03
C ASP A 572 8.74 -37.18 10.06
N ILE A 573 8.90 -36.05 9.37
CA ILE A 573 10.20 -35.36 9.28
C ILE A 573 10.44 -34.60 10.60
N THR A 574 11.28 -35.15 11.47
CA THR A 574 11.70 -34.52 12.74
C THR A 574 13.16 -34.07 12.74
N LEU A 575 14.03 -34.75 11.99
CA LEU A 575 15.44 -34.41 11.83
C LEU A 575 15.71 -33.91 10.41
N THR A 576 16.22 -32.68 10.29
CA THR A 576 16.57 -32.07 9.00
C THR A 576 17.97 -31.46 9.04
N GLU A 577 18.64 -31.49 7.90
CA GLU A 577 19.93 -30.81 7.68
C GLU A 577 19.82 -29.86 6.50
N ALA A 578 20.55 -28.75 6.54
CA ALA A 578 20.55 -27.79 5.44
C ALA A 578 21.54 -28.22 4.34
N LEU A 579 21.10 -28.25 3.09
CA LEU A 579 21.95 -28.48 1.93
C LEU A 579 21.86 -27.26 1.01
N GLU A 580 22.98 -26.61 0.75
CA GLU A 580 23.04 -25.44 -0.13
C GLU A 580 23.36 -25.86 -1.56
N LEU A 581 22.54 -25.41 -2.52
CA LEU A 581 22.72 -25.62 -3.95
C LEU A 581 22.75 -24.24 -4.64
N PRO A 582 23.89 -23.52 -4.58
CA PRO A 582 23.97 -22.17 -5.12
C PRO A 582 23.68 -22.16 -6.62
N GLY A 583 22.91 -21.15 -7.05
CA GLY A 583 22.58 -20.93 -8.46
C GLY A 583 21.43 -21.79 -8.99
N LYS A 584 20.85 -22.70 -8.21
CA LYS A 584 19.66 -23.46 -8.62
C LYS A 584 18.39 -22.70 -8.25
N THR A 585 17.57 -22.38 -9.24
CA THR A 585 16.30 -21.64 -9.02
C THR A 585 15.04 -22.44 -9.40
N ASP A 586 15.19 -23.51 -10.18
CA ASP A 586 14.08 -24.38 -10.53
C ASP A 586 13.81 -25.39 -9.40
N PRO A 587 12.61 -25.40 -8.80
CA PRO A 587 12.28 -26.31 -7.71
C PRO A 587 12.44 -27.78 -8.10
N ALA A 588 12.08 -28.18 -9.33
CA ALA A 588 12.16 -29.57 -9.77
C ALA A 588 13.61 -30.04 -9.89
N GLU A 589 14.46 -29.15 -10.41
CA GLU A 589 15.90 -29.37 -10.49
C GLU A 589 16.54 -29.47 -9.09
N VAL A 590 16.17 -28.57 -8.17
CA VAL A 590 16.63 -28.60 -6.77
C VAL A 590 16.32 -29.95 -6.12
N TRP A 591 15.12 -30.50 -6.33
CA TRP A 591 14.75 -31.80 -5.80
C TRP A 591 15.61 -32.93 -6.38
N ARG A 592 15.79 -32.93 -7.71
CA ARG A 592 16.55 -33.94 -8.44
C ARG A 592 18.02 -33.95 -8.02
N GLU A 593 18.66 -32.79 -7.94
CA GLU A 593 20.07 -32.71 -7.53
C GLU A 593 20.26 -33.05 -6.06
N THR A 594 19.34 -32.66 -5.18
CA THR A 594 19.36 -33.09 -3.77
C THR A 594 19.23 -34.61 -3.64
N ARG A 595 18.33 -35.20 -4.44
CA ARG A 595 18.12 -36.64 -4.47
C ARG A 595 19.34 -37.39 -4.99
N ARG A 596 20.02 -36.84 -6.01
CA ARG A 596 21.31 -37.34 -6.49
C ARG A 596 22.36 -37.35 -5.37
N ARG A 597 22.52 -36.26 -4.61
CA ARG A 597 23.45 -36.20 -3.47
C ARG A 597 23.17 -37.25 -2.40
N MET A 598 21.90 -37.55 -2.13
CA MET A 598 21.51 -38.63 -1.22
C MET A 598 21.93 -40.01 -1.77
N TYR A 599 21.76 -40.25 -3.07
CA TYR A 599 22.20 -41.48 -3.71
C TYR A 599 23.72 -41.61 -3.79
N GLU A 600 24.45 -40.53 -4.00
CA GLU A 600 25.92 -40.50 -3.88
C GLU A 600 26.36 -40.96 -2.48
N ALA A 601 25.71 -40.47 -1.41
CA ALA A 601 26.02 -40.89 -0.04
C ALA A 601 25.68 -42.38 0.24
N ILE A 602 24.67 -42.94 -0.43
CA ILE A 602 24.26 -44.36 -0.26
C ILE A 602 25.15 -45.31 -1.06
N TYR A 603 25.41 -44.98 -2.33
CA TYR A 603 26.03 -45.88 -3.30
C TYR A 603 27.52 -45.61 -3.55
N ARG A 604 28.07 -44.48 -3.07
CA ARG A 604 29.52 -44.20 -3.06
C ARG A 604 30.05 -43.92 -1.63
N PRO A 605 29.83 -44.81 -0.64
CA PRO A 605 30.29 -44.60 0.73
C PRO A 605 31.79 -44.88 0.92
N ASP A 606 32.39 -45.61 -0.01
CA ASP A 606 33.76 -46.09 0.05
C ASP A 606 34.69 -45.21 -0.80
N SER A 607 35.87 -44.96 -0.26
CA SER A 607 36.97 -44.27 -0.95
C SER A 607 38.19 -45.19 -0.95
N TYR A 608 38.78 -45.35 -2.13
CA TYR A 608 39.90 -46.26 -2.36
C TYR A 608 41.16 -45.47 -2.73
N GLN A 609 42.30 -45.94 -2.27
CA GLN A 609 43.60 -45.37 -2.57
C GLN A 609 44.59 -46.49 -2.88
N VAL A 610 45.41 -46.29 -3.90
CA VAL A 610 46.45 -47.24 -4.29
C VAL A 610 47.65 -46.51 -4.88
N THR A 611 48.85 -47.07 -4.73
CA THR A 611 50.07 -46.52 -5.33
C THR A 611 50.46 -47.34 -6.54
N GLN A 612 50.73 -46.68 -7.67
CA GLN A 612 51.20 -47.28 -8.91
C GLN A 612 52.56 -46.71 -9.30
N ASP A 613 53.35 -47.52 -10.00
CA ASP A 613 54.64 -47.10 -10.56
C ASP A 613 54.43 -46.28 -11.84
N GLY A 614 55.28 -45.26 -12.02
CA GLY A 614 55.30 -44.39 -13.19
C GLY A 614 54.96 -42.92 -12.88
N PRO A 615 55.75 -41.95 -13.40
CA PRO A 615 55.58 -40.52 -13.14
C PRO A 615 54.39 -39.90 -13.89
N ALA A 616 53.92 -40.55 -14.95
CA ALA A 616 52.76 -40.16 -15.74
C ALA A 616 51.94 -41.42 -16.05
N ARG A 617 50.67 -41.43 -15.64
CA ARG A 617 49.72 -42.52 -15.87
C ARG A 617 48.71 -42.11 -16.93
N VAL A 618 48.21 -43.11 -17.66
CA VAL A 618 47.17 -42.90 -18.69
C VAL A 618 45.84 -42.53 -18.04
N ALA A 619 45.48 -43.15 -16.92
CA ALA A 619 44.29 -42.79 -16.15
C ALA A 619 44.50 -41.48 -15.38
N THR A 620 43.62 -40.53 -15.61
CA THR A 620 43.60 -39.22 -14.98
C THR A 620 42.29 -38.98 -14.24
N ARG A 621 42.21 -37.87 -13.50
CA ARG A 621 41.00 -37.49 -12.75
C ARG A 621 39.78 -37.43 -13.68
N GLY A 622 38.76 -38.23 -13.35
CA GLY A 622 37.53 -38.36 -14.12
C GLY A 622 37.42 -39.64 -14.93
N ASP A 623 38.50 -40.39 -15.12
CA ASP A 623 38.50 -41.57 -15.98
C ASP A 623 37.96 -42.80 -15.26
N GLY A 624 37.25 -43.64 -16.00
CA GLY A 624 36.76 -44.95 -15.56
C GLY A 624 37.91 -45.96 -15.51
N VAL A 625 38.08 -46.62 -14.38
CA VAL A 625 39.09 -47.67 -14.16
C VAL A 625 38.43 -48.87 -13.50
N THR A 626 39.08 -50.03 -13.58
CA THR A 626 38.57 -51.24 -12.92
C THR A 626 39.54 -51.70 -11.85
N LEU A 627 39.03 -51.98 -10.67
CA LEU A 627 39.82 -52.41 -9.52
C LEU A 627 39.50 -53.87 -9.19
N SER A 628 40.53 -54.71 -9.11
CA SER A 628 40.43 -56.09 -8.65
C SER A 628 41.42 -56.29 -7.52
N HIS A 629 40.94 -56.69 -6.34
CA HIS A 629 41.82 -56.90 -5.20
C HIS A 629 41.22 -57.93 -4.23
N TYR A 630 42.05 -58.88 -3.79
CA TYR A 630 41.67 -59.94 -2.84
C TYR A 630 41.17 -59.44 -1.47
N ILE A 631 41.32 -58.14 -1.15
CA ILE A 631 40.84 -57.52 0.09
C ILE A 631 39.36 -57.13 -0.05
N LEU A 632 38.91 -56.83 -1.28
CA LEU A 632 37.53 -56.48 -1.57
C LEU A 632 36.67 -57.74 -1.71
N ASP A 633 37.20 -58.74 -2.41
CA ASP A 633 36.57 -60.05 -2.53
C ASP A 633 37.65 -61.14 -2.54
N SER A 634 37.49 -62.15 -1.68
CA SER A 634 38.37 -63.31 -1.59
C SER A 634 38.47 -64.16 -2.86
N VAL A 635 37.48 -64.07 -3.77
CA VAL A 635 37.48 -64.80 -5.04
C VAL A 635 38.30 -64.06 -6.12
N GLN A 636 38.47 -62.74 -5.98
CA GLN A 636 39.20 -61.93 -6.96
C GLN A 636 40.71 -62.16 -6.88
N LEU A 637 41.32 -62.42 -8.04
CA LEU A 637 42.75 -62.66 -8.16
C LEU A 637 43.31 -62.00 -9.42
N SER A 638 44.55 -61.48 -9.33
CA SER A 638 45.28 -60.91 -10.46
C SER A 638 46.48 -61.78 -10.83
N ALA A 639 46.51 -62.26 -12.07
CA ALA A 639 47.53 -63.16 -12.59
C ALA A 639 48.16 -62.62 -13.89
N ARG A 640 49.30 -63.20 -14.29
CA ARG A 640 49.88 -63.00 -15.61
C ARG A 640 49.72 -64.25 -16.47
N VAL A 641 49.44 -64.07 -17.75
CA VAL A 641 49.38 -65.17 -18.71
C VAL A 641 50.77 -65.71 -18.99
N ARG A 642 50.96 -67.02 -18.85
CA ARG A 642 52.21 -67.72 -19.20
C ARG A 642 52.20 -68.26 -20.62
N ALA A 643 51.11 -68.88 -21.02
CA ALA A 643 50.95 -69.51 -22.32
C ALA A 643 49.48 -69.55 -22.73
N VAL A 644 49.26 -69.54 -24.05
CA VAL A 644 47.92 -69.56 -24.66
C VAL A 644 47.93 -70.57 -25.79
N VAL A 645 46.99 -71.52 -25.76
CA VAL A 645 46.81 -72.55 -26.78
C VAL A 645 45.33 -72.63 -27.15
N GLY A 646 44.94 -71.92 -28.21
CA GLY A 646 43.53 -71.75 -28.56
C GLY A 646 42.75 -71.07 -27.42
N PRO A 647 41.58 -71.58 -26.99
CA PRO A 647 40.81 -71.01 -25.87
C PRO A 647 41.35 -71.40 -24.48
N LEU A 648 42.47 -72.14 -24.39
CA LEU A 648 43.08 -72.55 -23.13
C LEU A 648 44.22 -71.60 -22.75
N ILE A 649 44.14 -71.05 -21.54
CA ILE A 649 45.08 -70.08 -20.98
C ILE A 649 45.74 -70.67 -19.74
N GLU A 650 47.06 -70.66 -19.69
CA GLU A 650 47.82 -70.97 -18.47
C GLU A 650 48.17 -69.67 -17.74
N ILE A 651 47.74 -69.55 -16.49
CA ILE A 651 48.07 -68.42 -15.60
C ILE A 651 49.16 -68.80 -14.60
N ASP A 652 49.81 -67.79 -14.02
CA ASP A 652 50.92 -67.99 -13.08
C ASP A 652 50.51 -68.31 -11.63
N GLU A 653 49.23 -68.21 -11.32
CA GLU A 653 48.60 -68.49 -10.02
C GLU A 653 47.60 -69.65 -10.11
N TYR A 654 47.30 -70.28 -8.97
CA TYR A 654 46.25 -71.28 -8.88
C TYR A 654 44.93 -70.64 -8.45
N VAL A 655 43.84 -71.00 -9.12
CA VAL A 655 42.48 -70.56 -8.75
C VAL A 655 41.61 -71.75 -8.41
N MET A 656 40.69 -71.55 -7.46
CA MET A 656 39.74 -72.56 -7.03
C MET A 656 38.39 -72.35 -7.74
N LEU A 657 37.97 -73.35 -8.51
CA LEU A 657 36.67 -73.37 -9.18
C LEU A 657 35.70 -74.24 -8.39
N GLU A 658 34.56 -73.68 -8.01
CA GLU A 658 33.50 -74.39 -7.29
C GLU A 658 32.38 -74.87 -8.23
N ALA A 659 31.84 -76.06 -7.95
CA ALA A 659 30.74 -76.60 -8.75
C ALA A 659 29.48 -75.70 -8.67
N GLY A 660 28.92 -75.36 -9.83
CA GLY A 660 27.71 -74.55 -9.95
C GLY A 660 27.92 -73.04 -9.86
N ARG A 661 29.17 -72.56 -9.75
CA ARG A 661 29.52 -71.13 -9.87
C ARG A 661 30.08 -70.82 -11.26
N SER A 662 29.75 -69.66 -11.79
CA SER A 662 30.29 -69.15 -13.06
C SER A 662 31.40 -68.15 -12.75
N TYR A 663 32.46 -68.18 -13.54
CA TYR A 663 33.63 -67.33 -13.36
C TYR A 663 33.98 -66.63 -14.67
N GLY A 664 34.68 -65.51 -14.57
CA GLY A 664 35.12 -64.72 -15.70
C GLY A 664 36.56 -64.24 -15.56
N ILE A 665 37.14 -63.87 -16.69
CA ILE A 665 38.42 -63.18 -16.77
C ILE A 665 38.25 -61.84 -17.48
N ARG A 666 38.92 -60.80 -16.98
CA ARG A 666 39.02 -59.48 -17.60
C ARG A 666 40.46 -59.18 -17.96
N PHE A 667 40.69 -58.71 -19.19
CA PHE A 667 42.00 -58.34 -19.72
C PHE A 667 41.85 -57.19 -20.74
N ARG A 668 42.98 -56.64 -21.19
CA ARG A 668 42.99 -55.56 -22.19
C ARG A 668 43.49 -56.10 -23.53
N VAL A 669 42.86 -55.66 -24.60
CA VAL A 669 43.25 -55.98 -25.98
C VAL A 669 43.66 -54.69 -26.67
N PHE A 670 44.85 -54.65 -27.22
CA PHE A 670 45.37 -53.51 -27.97
C PHE A 670 45.24 -53.79 -29.46
N THR A 671 44.58 -52.90 -30.19
CA THR A 671 44.28 -53.16 -31.62
C THR A 671 45.52 -52.99 -32.52
N ASN A 672 46.46 -52.14 -32.13
CA ASN A 672 47.75 -51.92 -32.79
C ASN A 672 48.75 -51.25 -31.82
N GLU A 673 50.00 -51.09 -32.24
CA GLU A 673 51.06 -50.44 -31.42
C GLU A 673 50.79 -48.95 -31.12
N ASP A 674 49.89 -48.30 -31.87
CA ASP A 674 49.49 -46.89 -31.66
C ASP A 674 48.35 -46.75 -30.63
N ASP A 675 47.67 -47.86 -30.28
CA ASP A 675 46.60 -47.91 -29.29
C ASP A 675 47.20 -47.98 -27.87
N THR A 676 47.31 -46.83 -27.20
CA THR A 676 47.91 -46.75 -25.86
C THR A 676 46.92 -47.02 -24.72
N ILE A 677 45.63 -47.14 -25.01
CA ILE A 677 44.57 -47.36 -24.02
C ILE A 677 44.12 -48.81 -24.07
N GLY A 678 43.83 -49.35 -25.25
CA GLY A 678 43.30 -50.70 -25.41
C GLY A 678 41.84 -50.84 -24.93
N THR A 679 41.17 -51.87 -25.43
CA THR A 679 39.78 -52.18 -25.06
C THR A 679 39.76 -53.19 -23.92
N SER A 680 38.96 -52.91 -22.88
CA SER A 680 38.74 -53.83 -21.77
C SER A 680 37.73 -54.91 -22.17
N VAL A 681 38.15 -56.18 -22.20
CA VAL A 681 37.31 -57.32 -22.59
C VAL A 681 37.06 -58.24 -21.40
N VAL A 682 35.84 -58.76 -21.27
CA VAL A 682 35.44 -59.77 -20.29
C VAL A 682 35.04 -61.05 -21.01
N ARG A 683 35.58 -62.19 -20.57
CA ARG A 683 35.25 -63.52 -21.11
C ARG A 683 34.89 -64.46 -19.96
N ASN A 684 33.81 -65.21 -20.12
CA ASN A 684 33.47 -66.29 -19.20
C ASN A 684 34.43 -67.45 -19.37
N ILE A 685 34.66 -68.20 -18.28
CA ILE A 685 35.43 -69.43 -18.31
C ILE A 685 34.55 -70.65 -18.06
N VAL A 686 34.95 -71.79 -18.62
CA VAL A 686 34.33 -73.08 -18.34
C VAL A 686 34.74 -73.52 -16.93
N THR A 687 33.76 -73.62 -16.04
CA THR A 687 33.98 -74.07 -14.67
C THR A 687 34.20 -75.59 -14.61
N GLU A 688 35.44 -76.01 -14.42
CA GLU A 688 35.79 -77.38 -14.03
C GLU A 688 36.17 -77.41 -12.54
N PRO A 689 35.36 -78.03 -11.65
CA PRO A 689 35.58 -77.92 -10.22
C PRO A 689 36.95 -78.47 -9.78
N GLY A 690 37.70 -77.67 -9.03
CA GLY A 690 39.04 -78.01 -8.56
C GLY A 690 39.99 -76.81 -8.53
N GLU A 691 41.19 -77.04 -7.99
CA GLU A 691 42.29 -76.08 -8.04
C GLU A 691 43.03 -76.26 -9.38
N THR A 692 43.08 -75.22 -10.19
CA THR A 692 43.72 -75.25 -11.52
C THR A 692 44.42 -73.93 -11.82
N ASN A 693 45.47 -73.98 -12.62
CA ASN A 693 46.10 -72.82 -13.25
C ASN A 693 45.84 -72.78 -14.77
N LEU A 694 45.04 -73.73 -15.28
CA LEU A 694 44.59 -73.82 -16.66
C LEU A 694 43.12 -73.40 -16.73
N LEU A 695 42.85 -72.31 -17.44
CA LEU A 695 41.52 -71.74 -17.63
C LEU A 695 41.11 -71.89 -19.09
N ARG A 696 39.93 -72.47 -19.33
CA ARG A 696 39.34 -72.55 -20.67
C ARG A 696 38.28 -71.48 -20.84
N ILE A 697 38.44 -70.58 -21.81
CA ILE A 697 37.41 -69.60 -22.18
C ILE A 697 36.18 -70.31 -22.75
N GLU A 698 34.99 -69.81 -22.39
CA GLU A 698 33.73 -70.24 -22.98
C GLU A 698 33.56 -69.66 -24.40
N GLY A 699 33.37 -70.53 -25.39
CA GLY A 699 33.26 -70.19 -26.81
C GLY A 699 34.60 -70.13 -27.55
N ASP A 700 34.62 -70.63 -28.79
CA ASP A 700 35.84 -70.70 -29.62
C ASP A 700 36.12 -69.40 -30.41
N ASP A 701 35.13 -68.49 -30.49
CA ASP A 701 35.24 -67.19 -31.17
C ASP A 701 35.33 -66.04 -30.15
N GLY A 702 36.34 -65.17 -30.30
CA GLY A 702 36.53 -63.94 -29.53
C GLY A 702 37.98 -63.63 -29.19
N ASP A 703 38.21 -62.47 -28.59
CA ASP A 703 39.55 -62.06 -28.17
C ASP A 703 40.08 -62.94 -27.02
N VAL A 704 41.38 -63.20 -27.05
CA VAL A 704 42.12 -64.01 -26.07
C VAL A 704 43.33 -63.18 -25.63
N PRO A 705 43.70 -63.16 -24.34
CA PRO A 705 44.89 -62.41 -23.90
C PRO A 705 46.16 -62.99 -24.50
N GLU A 706 47.22 -62.19 -24.60
CA GLU A 706 48.53 -62.62 -25.07
C GLU A 706 49.45 -63.08 -23.90
N PRO A 707 50.45 -63.93 -24.14
CA PRO A 707 51.44 -64.28 -23.12
C PRO A 707 52.14 -63.03 -22.55
N GLY A 708 52.09 -62.87 -21.23
CA GLY A 708 52.63 -61.71 -20.50
C GLY A 708 51.57 -60.71 -20.03
N ASP A 709 50.35 -60.76 -20.60
CA ASP A 709 49.25 -59.87 -20.23
C ASP A 709 48.78 -60.07 -18.79
N LEU A 710 48.26 -58.98 -18.22
CA LEU A 710 47.60 -59.00 -16.92
C LEU A 710 46.14 -59.41 -17.08
N VAL A 711 45.73 -60.38 -16.27
CA VAL A 711 44.37 -60.91 -16.25
C VAL A 711 43.80 -60.81 -14.84
N TYR A 712 42.54 -60.42 -14.76
CA TYR A 712 41.78 -60.33 -13.51
C TYR A 712 40.71 -61.40 -13.51
N PHE A 713 40.79 -62.30 -12.54
CA PHE A 713 39.89 -63.44 -12.37
C PHE A 713 38.91 -63.16 -11.23
N GLY A 714 37.65 -63.57 -11.39
CA GLY A 714 36.68 -63.60 -10.29
C GLY A 714 35.36 -64.27 -10.69
N ALA A 715 34.33 -64.15 -9.85
CA ALA A 715 32.98 -64.64 -10.18
C ALA A 715 32.41 -63.87 -11.38
N ALA A 716 31.60 -64.54 -12.20
CA ALA A 716 31.04 -63.94 -13.41
C ALA A 716 30.24 -62.66 -13.08
N ALA A 717 30.55 -61.55 -13.77
CA ALA A 717 30.06 -60.20 -13.54
C ALA A 717 30.54 -59.48 -12.25
N GLU A 718 31.37 -60.12 -11.43
CA GLU A 718 31.98 -59.58 -10.20
C GLU A 718 33.51 -59.70 -10.21
N GLU A 719 34.13 -59.84 -11.39
CA GLU A 719 35.57 -60.06 -11.54
C GLU A 719 36.39 -58.83 -11.12
N THR A 720 35.81 -57.66 -11.31
CA THR A 720 36.41 -56.36 -10.99
C THR A 720 35.31 -55.38 -10.60
N PHE A 721 35.64 -54.45 -9.71
CA PHE A 721 34.78 -53.31 -9.39
C PHE A 721 35.04 -52.14 -10.34
N SER A 722 33.98 -51.49 -10.80
CA SER A 722 34.09 -50.31 -11.68
C SER A 722 34.22 -49.05 -10.84
N MET A 723 35.30 -48.30 -11.07
CA MET A 723 35.74 -47.17 -10.28
C MET A 723 35.91 -45.92 -11.15
N VAL A 724 35.82 -44.74 -10.54
CA VAL A 724 36.17 -43.46 -11.16
C VAL A 724 37.32 -42.84 -10.39
N VAL A 725 38.35 -42.38 -11.11
CA VAL A 725 39.50 -41.71 -10.51
C VAL A 725 39.11 -40.30 -10.05
N THR A 726 39.25 -40.02 -8.75
CA THR A 726 38.92 -38.71 -8.17
C THR A 726 40.11 -37.76 -8.15
N GLY A 727 41.34 -38.29 -8.15
CA GLY A 727 42.57 -37.51 -8.17
C GLY A 727 43.81 -38.39 -8.23
N ASN A 728 44.89 -37.83 -8.78
CA ASN A 728 46.21 -38.46 -8.79
C ASN A 728 47.19 -37.53 -8.07
N GLU A 729 47.86 -38.04 -7.04
CA GLU A 729 48.88 -37.32 -6.28
C GLU A 729 50.27 -37.88 -6.64
N PRO A 730 51.26 -37.02 -6.96
CA PRO A 730 52.63 -37.49 -7.17
C PRO A 730 53.23 -37.96 -5.84
N ALA A 731 53.87 -39.12 -5.85
CA ALA A 731 54.60 -39.68 -4.71
C ALA A 731 56.12 -39.69 -4.93
N GLU A 732 56.88 -40.14 -3.94
CA GLU A 732 58.33 -40.35 -4.06
C GLU A 732 58.64 -41.47 -5.08
N ASP A 733 59.89 -41.53 -5.53
CA ASP A 733 60.40 -42.58 -6.42
C ASP A 733 59.65 -42.76 -7.75
N MET A 734 59.15 -41.67 -8.34
CA MET A 734 58.40 -41.69 -9.62
C MET A 734 57.12 -42.53 -9.55
N ALA A 735 56.52 -42.68 -8.37
CA ALA A 735 55.23 -43.31 -8.17
C ALA A 735 54.08 -42.28 -8.18
N SER A 736 52.87 -42.75 -8.43
CA SER A 736 51.63 -41.95 -8.36
C SER A 736 50.62 -42.62 -7.45
N ILE A 737 50.03 -41.86 -6.53
CA ILE A 737 48.91 -42.29 -5.71
C ILE A 737 47.61 -41.98 -6.45
N VAL A 738 46.82 -43.01 -6.72
CA VAL A 738 45.53 -42.90 -7.39
C VAL A 738 44.43 -43.00 -6.36
N HIS A 739 43.58 -41.98 -6.30
CA HIS A 739 42.37 -41.95 -5.47
C HIS A 739 41.16 -42.30 -6.34
N MET A 740 40.30 -43.16 -5.83
CA MET A 740 39.16 -43.72 -6.57
C MET A 740 37.91 -43.80 -5.70
N VAL A 741 36.76 -43.76 -6.34
CA VAL A 741 35.43 -44.02 -5.76
C VAL A 741 34.64 -44.93 -6.69
N ASP A 742 33.60 -45.57 -6.18
CA ASP A 742 32.72 -46.41 -6.99
C ASP A 742 32.08 -45.60 -8.14
N ALA A 743 32.10 -46.13 -9.36
CA ALA A 743 31.44 -45.50 -10.50
C ALA A 743 29.91 -45.41 -10.29
N ALA A 744 29.32 -46.45 -9.69
CA ALA A 744 27.93 -46.53 -9.25
C ALA A 744 26.88 -45.99 -10.27
N PRO A 745 26.78 -46.56 -11.49
CA PRO A 745 25.79 -46.13 -12.51
C PRO A 745 24.33 -46.24 -12.04
N VAL A 746 24.07 -47.07 -11.01
CA VAL A 746 22.78 -47.19 -10.34
C VAL A 746 22.22 -45.86 -9.82
N ILE A 747 23.08 -44.88 -9.51
CA ILE A 747 22.65 -43.54 -9.07
C ILE A 747 21.80 -42.88 -10.15
N ASP A 748 22.28 -42.86 -11.40
CA ASP A 748 21.58 -42.24 -12.52
C ASP A 748 20.33 -43.04 -12.90
N GLU A 749 20.38 -44.37 -12.86
CA GLU A 749 19.23 -45.25 -13.10
C GLU A 749 18.11 -45.01 -12.08
N ARG A 750 18.44 -44.92 -10.79
CA ARG A 750 17.47 -44.67 -9.71
C ARG A 750 16.89 -43.27 -9.82
N LEU A 751 17.75 -42.28 -10.08
CA LEU A 751 17.34 -40.89 -10.24
C LEU A 751 16.40 -40.68 -11.42
N ALA A 752 16.60 -41.40 -12.53
CA ALA A 752 15.72 -41.35 -13.69
C ALA A 752 14.34 -41.98 -13.44
N ASN A 753 14.26 -42.97 -12.56
CA ASN A 753 13.01 -43.64 -12.17
C ASN A 753 12.22 -42.88 -11.07
N ASP A 754 12.88 -41.97 -10.36
CA ASP A 754 12.30 -41.22 -9.25
C ASP A 754 11.30 -40.17 -9.75
N VAL A 755 10.07 -40.20 -9.21
CA VAL A 755 9.03 -39.22 -9.56
C VAL A 755 9.20 -37.96 -8.71
N ILE A 756 9.41 -36.82 -9.36
CA ILE A 756 9.52 -35.52 -8.69
C ILE A 756 8.14 -35.11 -8.14
N PRO A 757 7.99 -34.92 -6.82
CA PRO A 757 6.72 -34.47 -6.25
C PRO A 757 6.34 -33.07 -6.74
N ALA A 758 5.04 -32.80 -6.85
CA ALA A 758 4.52 -31.47 -7.14
C ALA A 758 5.05 -30.46 -6.12
N TRP A 759 5.43 -29.28 -6.60
CA TRP A 759 5.97 -28.19 -5.78
C TRP A 759 4.94 -27.09 -5.59
N SER A 760 4.84 -26.59 -4.37
CA SER A 760 4.15 -25.35 -4.03
C SER A 760 5.06 -24.54 -3.12
N GLY A 761 5.43 -23.34 -3.53
CA GLY A 761 6.25 -22.42 -2.72
C GLY A 761 5.49 -21.78 -1.54
N ARG A 762 4.27 -22.25 -1.25
CA ARG A 762 3.43 -21.77 -0.14
C ARG A 762 3.79 -22.49 1.15
N VAL A 763 3.83 -21.76 2.25
CA VAL A 763 4.11 -22.30 3.59
C VAL A 763 2.79 -22.65 4.28
N GLY A 764 2.68 -23.88 4.81
CA GLY A 764 1.53 -24.36 5.57
C GLY A 764 0.76 -25.48 4.86
N ALA A 765 0.01 -26.26 5.64
CA ALA A 765 -0.92 -27.25 5.11
C ALA A 765 -2.29 -26.59 4.84
N GLU A 766 -3.02 -27.11 3.85
CA GLU A 766 -4.42 -26.75 3.65
C GLU A 766 -5.22 -27.16 4.90
N ILE A 767 -5.98 -26.22 5.43
CA ILE A 767 -6.81 -26.44 6.61
C ILE A 767 -8.15 -26.97 6.11
N ASP A 768 -8.72 -27.94 6.82
CA ASP A 768 -10.07 -28.44 6.56
C ASP A 768 -11.09 -27.28 6.65
N ASP A 769 -11.98 -27.21 5.66
CA ASP A 769 -13.06 -26.25 5.56
C ASP A 769 -13.90 -26.14 6.85
N ASN A 770 -14.06 -27.24 7.59
CA ASN A 770 -14.80 -27.24 8.87
C ASN A 770 -14.19 -26.32 9.94
N LEU A 771 -12.88 -26.04 9.87
CA LEU A 771 -12.20 -25.09 10.77
C LEU A 771 -12.37 -23.63 10.34
N LEU A 772 -13.01 -23.38 9.19
CA LEU A 772 -13.29 -22.05 8.63
C LEU A 772 -14.77 -21.65 8.80
N GLN A 773 -15.54 -22.35 9.64
CA GLN A 773 -16.93 -22.00 9.96
C GLN A 773 -17.01 -20.81 10.96
N PRO A 774 -17.63 -19.68 10.58
CA PRO A 774 -17.73 -18.51 11.45
C PRO A 774 -18.77 -18.72 12.57
N ALA A 775 -18.63 -17.98 13.67
CA ALA A 775 -19.63 -17.97 14.74
C ALA A 775 -20.91 -17.22 14.31
N ALA A 776 -22.04 -17.52 14.96
CA ALA A 776 -23.30 -16.82 14.71
C ALA A 776 -23.14 -15.30 14.91
N PRO A 777 -23.61 -14.47 13.98
CA PRO A 777 -23.55 -13.02 14.11
C PRO A 777 -24.53 -12.51 15.17
N ARG A 778 -24.29 -11.30 15.68
CA ARG A 778 -25.18 -10.63 16.63
C ARG A 778 -25.66 -9.30 16.08
N PHE A 779 -26.95 -9.02 16.25
CA PHE A 779 -27.48 -7.67 16.04
C PHE A 779 -27.10 -6.80 17.25
N VAL A 780 -26.44 -5.67 16.99
CA VAL A 780 -26.01 -4.71 18.02
C VAL A 780 -27.12 -3.72 18.31
N SER A 781 -27.80 -3.28 17.26
CA SER A 781 -28.90 -2.32 17.33
C SER A 781 -29.90 -2.65 16.23
N ILE A 782 -31.18 -2.55 16.56
CA ILE A 782 -32.28 -2.62 15.61
C ILE A 782 -33.24 -1.50 16.01
N VAL A 783 -33.47 -0.56 15.09
CA VAL A 783 -34.38 0.57 15.28
C VAL A 783 -35.39 0.59 14.13
N SER A 784 -36.60 1.06 14.41
CA SER A 784 -37.69 1.10 13.41
C SER A 784 -38.62 2.27 13.64
N GLY A 785 -39.39 2.63 12.61
CA GLY A 785 -40.38 3.71 12.69
C GLY A 785 -39.77 5.11 12.61
N VAL A 786 -40.65 6.12 12.68
CA VAL A 786 -40.27 7.53 12.62
C VAL A 786 -39.39 7.92 13.81
N SER A 787 -39.73 7.43 15.01
CA SER A 787 -39.00 7.71 16.25
C SER A 787 -37.56 7.18 16.22
N GLY A 788 -37.35 5.99 15.64
CA GLY A 788 -36.04 5.34 15.59
C GLY A 788 -35.18 5.68 14.36
N THR A 789 -35.80 5.87 13.19
CA THR A 789 -35.08 6.00 11.90
C THR A 789 -35.34 7.31 11.15
N GLY A 790 -36.28 8.14 11.63
CA GLY A 790 -36.79 9.30 10.91
C GLY A 790 -37.76 8.96 9.77
N PHE A 791 -38.02 7.67 9.49
CA PHE A 791 -38.90 7.20 8.42
C PHE A 791 -39.87 6.12 8.91
N GLY A 792 -41.17 6.23 8.62
CA GLY A 792 -42.19 5.34 9.20
C GLY A 792 -42.17 3.86 8.74
N ASN A 793 -41.67 3.57 7.54
CA ASN A 793 -41.68 2.22 6.94
C ASN A 793 -40.26 1.67 6.77
N ARG A 794 -39.41 1.86 7.78
CA ARG A 794 -38.00 1.50 7.71
C ARG A 794 -37.55 0.82 8.99
N VAL A 795 -36.77 -0.25 8.83
CA VAL A 795 -36.01 -0.89 9.89
C VAL A 795 -34.54 -0.72 9.55
N GLU A 796 -33.76 -0.15 10.47
CA GLU A 796 -32.31 -0.12 10.37
C GLU A 796 -31.70 -1.06 11.40
N TYR A 797 -30.71 -1.85 10.98
CA TYR A 797 -30.04 -2.80 11.85
C TYR A 797 -28.53 -2.63 11.73
N LEU A 798 -27.84 -2.78 12.86
CA LEU A 798 -26.39 -2.91 12.95
C LEU A 798 -26.05 -4.34 13.35
N ILE A 799 -25.08 -4.93 12.67
CA ILE A 799 -24.68 -6.33 12.84
C ILE A 799 -23.17 -6.43 13.03
N GLU A 800 -22.78 -7.24 14.01
CA GLU A 800 -21.38 -7.52 14.31
C GLU A 800 -21.10 -9.03 14.21
N PRO A 801 -19.84 -9.40 13.91
CA PRO A 801 -19.45 -10.80 13.91
C PRO A 801 -19.54 -11.40 15.32
N GLY A 802 -19.83 -12.69 15.39
CA GLY A 802 -19.68 -13.44 16.63
C GLY A 802 -18.21 -13.52 17.07
N SER A 803 -17.97 -13.90 18.32
CA SER A 803 -16.61 -14.10 18.85
C SER A 803 -15.96 -15.34 18.24
N SER A 804 -15.32 -15.19 17.09
CA SER A 804 -14.53 -16.22 16.41
C SER A 804 -13.28 -15.59 15.76
N PRO A 805 -12.15 -16.31 15.68
CA PRO A 805 -10.98 -15.83 14.94
C PRO A 805 -11.19 -15.82 13.41
N ILE A 806 -12.27 -16.42 12.91
CA ILE A 806 -12.55 -16.58 11.48
C ILE A 806 -13.16 -15.29 10.92
N SER A 807 -12.57 -14.77 9.85
CA SER A 807 -13.05 -13.58 9.15
C SER A 807 -14.37 -13.84 8.43
N VAL A 808 -15.37 -13.00 8.68
CA VAL A 808 -16.65 -13.02 7.98
C VAL A 808 -16.56 -12.16 6.72
N ARG A 809 -16.97 -12.69 5.57
CA ARG A 809 -17.05 -11.96 4.30
C ARG A 809 -18.39 -11.22 4.18
N GLU A 810 -19.48 -11.92 4.45
CA GLU A 810 -20.85 -11.45 4.24
C GLU A 810 -21.77 -11.89 5.37
N TYR A 811 -22.83 -11.11 5.59
CA TYR A 811 -23.97 -11.52 6.39
C TYR A 811 -25.17 -11.74 5.47
N ARG A 812 -25.85 -12.86 5.64
CA ARG A 812 -27.18 -13.07 5.07
C ARG A 812 -28.21 -12.85 6.17
N ILE A 813 -29.00 -11.80 6.01
CA ILE A 813 -30.09 -11.42 6.89
C ILE A 813 -31.36 -12.00 6.30
N GLU A 814 -32.08 -12.78 7.11
CA GLU A 814 -33.37 -13.31 6.76
C GLU A 814 -34.46 -12.61 7.58
N HIS A 815 -35.51 -12.15 6.89
CA HIS A 815 -36.64 -11.45 7.48
C HIS A 815 -37.97 -11.99 6.95
N ARG A 816 -39.00 -11.96 7.80
CA ARG A 816 -40.38 -12.33 7.43
C ARG A 816 -41.42 -11.64 8.31
N LEU A 817 -42.69 -11.64 7.89
CA LEU A 817 -43.81 -11.32 8.78
C LEU A 817 -43.98 -12.43 9.82
N ALA A 818 -44.24 -12.05 11.07
CA ALA A 818 -44.40 -12.98 12.18
C ALA A 818 -45.49 -14.03 11.88
N GLY A 819 -45.17 -15.31 12.09
CA GLY A 819 -46.08 -16.43 11.84
C GLY A 819 -46.14 -16.96 10.39
N THR A 820 -45.42 -16.35 9.46
CA THR A 820 -45.29 -16.87 8.07
C THR A 820 -44.17 -17.91 7.96
N THR A 821 -44.23 -18.83 6.99
CA THR A 821 -43.21 -19.90 6.85
C THR A 821 -42.00 -19.49 6.00
N ASN A 822 -42.17 -18.53 5.07
CA ASN A 822 -41.15 -18.19 4.08
C ASN A 822 -40.27 -17.03 4.56
N TRP A 823 -38.96 -17.22 4.50
CA TRP A 823 -37.96 -16.18 4.81
C TRP A 823 -37.52 -15.47 3.53
N ILE A 824 -37.46 -14.14 3.58
CA ILE A 824 -36.85 -13.31 2.53
C ILE A 824 -35.41 -13.04 2.97
N SER A 825 -34.44 -13.18 2.06
CA SER A 825 -33.03 -13.00 2.38
C SER A 825 -32.44 -11.77 1.70
N VAL A 826 -31.59 -11.05 2.44
CA VAL A 826 -30.79 -9.93 1.98
C VAL A 826 -29.34 -10.20 2.38
N THR A 827 -28.42 -10.14 1.41
CA THR A 827 -26.99 -10.36 1.67
C THR A 827 -26.27 -9.02 1.64
N ILE A 828 -25.44 -8.77 2.66
CA ILE A 828 -24.60 -7.58 2.76
C ILE A 828 -23.14 -7.98 3.00
N PRO A 829 -22.15 -7.26 2.45
CA PRO A 829 -20.75 -7.39 2.86
C PRO A 829 -20.60 -7.11 4.36
N ALA A 830 -19.78 -7.89 5.06
CA ALA A 830 -19.57 -7.71 6.50
C ALA A 830 -19.03 -6.32 6.86
N ALA A 831 -18.26 -5.71 5.94
CA ALA A 831 -17.74 -4.35 6.08
C ALA A 831 -18.82 -3.26 6.18
N ASN A 832 -20.05 -3.53 5.71
CA ASN A 832 -21.14 -2.57 5.81
C ASN A 832 -21.59 -2.37 7.27
N GLY A 833 -21.38 -3.36 8.16
CA GLY A 833 -21.73 -3.28 9.58
C GLY A 833 -23.23 -3.15 9.89
N GLY A 834 -24.09 -3.08 8.88
CA GLY A 834 -25.52 -2.87 9.02
C GLY A 834 -26.24 -2.65 7.68
N GLY A 835 -27.55 -2.52 7.73
CA GLY A 835 -28.40 -2.32 6.56
C GLY A 835 -29.79 -1.81 6.91
N ALA A 836 -30.62 -1.61 5.89
CA ALA A 836 -32.00 -1.16 6.04
C ALA A 836 -32.98 -2.09 5.29
N ILE A 837 -34.15 -2.29 5.87
CA ILE A 837 -35.28 -3.04 5.28
C ILE A 837 -36.46 -2.10 5.16
N THR A 838 -37.03 -1.98 3.96
CA THR A 838 -38.16 -1.07 3.63
C THR A 838 -39.39 -1.81 3.10
N SER A 839 -39.41 -3.15 3.22
CA SER A 839 -40.45 -4.01 2.63
C SER A 839 -41.73 -4.13 3.46
N TYR A 840 -41.80 -3.46 4.61
CA TYR A 840 -42.84 -3.66 5.62
C TYR A 840 -43.41 -2.31 6.07
N GLY A 841 -44.70 -2.29 6.43
CA GLY A 841 -45.39 -1.10 6.89
C GLY A 841 -45.29 -0.88 8.39
N ASN A 842 -45.55 0.34 8.84
CA ASN A 842 -45.67 0.66 10.26
C ASN A 842 -46.80 -0.18 10.91
N GLY A 843 -46.53 -0.79 12.08
CA GLY A 843 -47.44 -1.71 12.78
C GLY A 843 -47.28 -3.20 12.42
N ASP A 844 -46.50 -3.55 11.38
CA ASP A 844 -46.25 -4.95 11.04
C ASP A 844 -45.33 -5.62 12.08
N ALA A 845 -45.70 -6.82 12.53
CA ALA A 845 -44.85 -7.67 13.34
C ALA A 845 -43.94 -8.52 12.43
N ILE A 846 -42.62 -8.39 12.58
CA ILE A 846 -41.61 -9.09 11.79
C ILE A 846 -40.68 -9.92 12.67
N GLU A 847 -40.06 -10.94 12.07
CA GLU A 847 -39.00 -11.74 12.67
C GLU A 847 -37.72 -11.61 11.83
N LEU A 848 -36.59 -11.44 12.52
CA LEU A 848 -35.27 -11.24 11.93
C LEU A 848 -34.29 -12.32 12.44
N ARG A 849 -33.48 -12.88 11.55
CA ARG A 849 -32.30 -13.69 11.91
C ARG A 849 -31.18 -13.45 10.92
N ALA A 850 -29.95 -13.71 11.31
CA ALA A 850 -28.79 -13.55 10.43
C ALA A 850 -27.85 -14.75 10.51
N VAL A 851 -27.15 -15.02 9.42
CA VAL A 851 -26.05 -15.98 9.36
C VAL A 851 -24.80 -15.29 8.78
N ALA A 852 -23.64 -15.64 9.31
CA ALA A 852 -22.34 -15.18 8.84
C ALA A 852 -21.78 -16.18 7.83
N ILE A 853 -21.20 -15.69 6.74
CA ILE A 853 -20.56 -16.50 5.70
C ILE A 853 -19.06 -16.16 5.69
N SER A 854 -18.19 -17.16 5.80
CA SER A 854 -16.74 -16.95 5.79
C SER A 854 -16.21 -16.65 4.39
N SER A 855 -14.93 -16.30 4.30
CA SER A 855 -14.25 -16.12 3.00
C SER A 855 -14.18 -17.40 2.16
N ALA A 856 -14.36 -18.57 2.76
CA ALA A 856 -14.38 -19.88 2.10
C ALA A 856 -15.81 -20.33 1.70
N ASP A 857 -16.79 -19.42 1.70
CA ASP A 857 -18.20 -19.71 1.40
C ASP A 857 -18.88 -20.70 2.36
N ILE A 858 -18.40 -20.78 3.60
CA ILE A 858 -18.96 -21.65 4.64
C ILE A 858 -19.88 -20.87 5.55
N GLU A 859 -21.10 -21.38 5.72
CA GLU A 859 -22.13 -20.76 6.56
C GLU A 859 -21.95 -21.15 8.04
N GLY A 860 -21.96 -20.14 8.90
CA GLY A 860 -22.05 -20.33 10.34
C GLY A 860 -23.44 -20.75 10.82
N PRO A 861 -23.65 -20.90 12.13
CA PRO A 861 -24.97 -21.03 12.69
C PRO A 861 -25.78 -19.73 12.57
N TYR A 862 -27.11 -19.85 12.44
CA TYR A 862 -28.02 -18.71 12.49
C TYR A 862 -28.01 -18.06 13.89
N SER A 863 -28.17 -16.73 13.93
CA SER A 863 -28.48 -16.00 15.15
C SER A 863 -29.83 -16.43 15.72
N GLY A 864 -30.07 -16.10 17.00
CA GLY A 864 -31.43 -16.17 17.55
C GLY A 864 -32.41 -15.33 16.73
N ILE A 865 -33.67 -15.78 16.67
CA ILE A 865 -34.75 -15.03 16.02
C ILE A 865 -35.11 -13.82 16.89
N VAL A 866 -35.05 -12.63 16.31
CA VAL A 866 -35.41 -11.37 16.97
C VAL A 866 -36.78 -10.92 16.47
N PRO A 867 -37.83 -10.91 17.32
CA PRO A 867 -39.12 -10.34 16.97
C PRO A 867 -39.09 -8.81 17.10
N LEU A 868 -39.69 -8.11 16.14
CA LEU A 868 -39.79 -6.64 16.11
C LEU A 868 -41.15 -6.22 15.56
N THR A 869 -41.83 -5.26 16.19
CA THR A 869 -42.98 -4.57 15.59
C THR A 869 -42.53 -3.21 15.09
N ILE A 870 -42.76 -2.92 13.81
CA ILE A 870 -42.28 -1.69 13.18
C ILE A 870 -43.01 -0.49 13.78
N GLY A 871 -42.25 0.52 14.21
CA GLY A 871 -42.78 1.77 14.77
C GLY A 871 -43.54 1.61 16.09
N ALA A 872 -43.23 0.57 16.87
CA ALA A 872 -43.83 0.36 18.19
C ALA A 872 -43.61 1.53 19.17
N GLU A 873 -42.58 2.35 18.95
CA GLU A 873 -42.25 3.54 19.75
C GLU A 873 -42.70 4.86 19.09
N ASP A 874 -43.39 4.81 17.94
CA ASP A 874 -43.91 6.01 17.27
C ASP A 874 -45.10 6.60 18.04
N ALA A 875 -45.16 7.93 18.12
CA ALA A 875 -46.31 8.61 18.71
C ALA A 875 -47.58 8.33 17.89
N ALA A 876 -48.70 8.07 18.57
CA ALA A 876 -49.96 7.75 17.90
C ALA A 876 -50.41 8.90 16.98
N ILE A 877 -51.08 8.54 15.89
CA ILE A 877 -51.55 9.49 14.88
C ILE A 877 -52.78 10.23 15.43
N PRO A 878 -52.89 11.57 15.27
CA PRO A 878 -54.08 12.29 15.69
C PRO A 878 -55.29 11.97 14.81
N ALA A 879 -56.49 12.01 15.38
CA ALA A 879 -57.75 11.92 14.67
C ALA A 879 -58.01 13.18 13.81
N ALA A 880 -58.89 13.04 12.81
CA ALA A 880 -59.34 14.15 11.99
C ALA A 880 -59.94 15.28 12.85
N LEU A 881 -59.78 16.53 12.43
CA LEU A 881 -60.52 17.63 13.02
C LEU A 881 -62.00 17.48 12.65
N ASP A 882 -62.89 17.74 13.60
CA ASP A 882 -64.33 17.73 13.37
C ASP A 882 -64.70 18.79 12.33
N ALA A 883 -65.26 18.35 11.21
CA ALA A 883 -65.63 19.23 10.10
C ALA A 883 -66.70 20.25 10.51
N ASP A 884 -67.59 19.90 11.44
CA ASP A 884 -68.64 20.80 11.95
C ASP A 884 -68.06 21.88 12.89
N ALA A 885 -66.83 21.68 13.37
CA ALA A 885 -66.09 22.63 14.20
C ALA A 885 -65.19 23.57 13.40
N VAL A 886 -65.17 23.45 12.05
CA VAL A 886 -64.43 24.34 11.15
C VAL A 886 -65.40 25.30 10.48
N THR A 887 -65.14 26.59 10.64
CA THR A 887 -65.89 27.66 9.98
C THR A 887 -64.95 28.51 9.14
N VAL A 888 -65.32 28.70 7.87
CA VAL A 888 -64.56 29.55 6.95
C VAL A 888 -65.41 30.74 6.56
N THR A 889 -64.94 31.94 6.88
CA THR A 889 -65.60 33.19 6.49
C THR A 889 -64.81 33.82 5.35
N THR A 890 -65.43 33.92 4.17
CA THR A 890 -64.85 34.62 3.03
C THR A 890 -64.87 36.12 3.24
N LEU A 891 -63.75 36.77 2.97
CA LEU A 891 -63.56 38.22 3.09
C LEU A 891 -63.00 38.77 1.78
N LEU A 892 -63.07 40.08 1.59
CA LEU A 892 -62.44 40.71 0.43
C LEU A 892 -60.92 40.47 0.51
N GLY A 893 -60.34 39.88 -0.53
CA GLY A 893 -58.90 39.58 -0.61
C GLY A 893 -58.42 38.38 0.21
N GLY A 894 -59.28 37.64 0.92
CA GLY A 894 -58.85 36.50 1.72
C GLY A 894 -59.97 35.74 2.43
N ALA A 895 -59.62 34.87 3.36
CA ALA A 895 -60.56 34.16 4.21
C ALA A 895 -60.04 34.04 5.65
N LEU A 896 -60.97 34.06 6.60
CA LEU A 896 -60.71 33.74 8.00
C LEU A 896 -61.16 32.29 8.25
N VAL A 897 -60.21 31.43 8.62
CA VAL A 897 -60.45 30.02 8.95
C VAL A 897 -60.41 29.88 10.47
N GLN A 898 -61.54 29.55 11.07
CA GLN A 898 -61.65 29.30 12.49
C GLN A 898 -61.95 27.82 12.73
N PHE A 899 -61.21 27.19 13.62
CA PHE A 899 -61.41 25.78 13.94
C PHE A 899 -61.24 25.54 15.44
N ALA A 900 -61.95 24.56 15.98
CA ALA A 900 -61.77 24.09 17.34
C ALA A 900 -61.15 22.70 17.38
N THR A 901 -60.24 22.48 18.32
CA THR A 901 -59.58 21.18 18.52
C THR A 901 -60.36 20.33 19.52
N GLY A 902 -60.49 19.03 19.27
CA GLY A 902 -61.12 18.07 20.19
C GLY A 902 -60.27 17.71 21.42
N ASN A 903 -60.63 16.62 22.10
CA ASN A 903 -59.90 16.06 23.25
C ASN A 903 -58.86 14.99 22.86
N ASP A 904 -58.23 15.14 21.70
CA ASP A 904 -57.22 14.18 21.23
C ASP A 904 -55.87 14.46 21.90
N GLU A 905 -55.32 13.49 22.61
CA GLU A 905 -54.05 13.60 23.33
C GLU A 905 -52.84 13.62 22.40
N ASN A 906 -53.00 13.16 21.16
CA ASN A 906 -51.93 13.04 20.18
C ASN A 906 -51.77 14.28 19.29
N LEU A 907 -52.74 15.20 19.33
CA LEU A 907 -52.74 16.43 18.54
C LEU A 907 -51.77 17.47 19.13
N ALA A 908 -50.79 17.89 18.33
CA ALA A 908 -49.81 18.92 18.72
C ALA A 908 -49.90 20.19 17.84
N GLN A 909 -50.11 20.02 16.54
CA GLN A 909 -50.16 21.13 15.60
C GLN A 909 -51.17 20.86 14.47
N VAL A 910 -51.60 21.92 13.78
CA VAL A 910 -52.50 21.85 12.63
C VAL A 910 -51.90 22.63 11.47
N GLN A 911 -51.74 21.98 10.32
CA GLN A 911 -51.30 22.62 9.08
C GLN A 911 -52.51 23.03 8.23
N LEU A 912 -52.53 24.28 7.79
CA LEU A 912 -53.49 24.78 6.79
C LEU A 912 -52.90 24.60 5.38
N TYR A 913 -53.70 24.09 4.47
CA TYR A 913 -53.38 24.02 3.05
C TYR A 913 -54.41 24.77 2.21
N ARG A 914 -53.96 25.34 1.08
CA ARG A 914 -54.78 26.08 0.12
C ARG A 914 -54.33 25.80 -1.30
N SER A 915 -55.27 25.43 -2.17
CA SER A 915 -55.04 25.25 -3.61
C SER A 915 -56.21 25.75 -4.44
N GLN A 916 -55.97 26.12 -5.71
CA GLN A 916 -57.03 26.31 -6.70
C GLN A 916 -57.42 24.99 -7.39
N SER A 917 -56.70 23.91 -7.10
CA SER A 917 -57.04 22.53 -7.50
C SER A 917 -57.94 21.88 -6.47
N THR A 918 -58.83 20.99 -6.90
CA THR A 918 -59.64 20.14 -6.00
C THR A 918 -58.82 19.03 -5.32
N THR A 919 -57.56 18.85 -5.71
CA THR A 919 -56.65 17.81 -5.19
C THR A 919 -55.53 18.46 -4.37
N LEU A 920 -55.34 18.01 -3.14
CA LEU A 920 -54.31 18.51 -2.23
C LEU A 920 -52.92 17.96 -2.58
N ASN A 921 -51.94 18.85 -2.76
CA ASN A 921 -50.51 18.53 -2.77
C ASN A 921 -49.81 19.11 -1.53
N ARG A 922 -49.43 18.23 -0.60
CA ARG A 922 -48.83 18.61 0.69
C ARG A 922 -47.50 19.37 0.57
N GLU A 923 -46.73 19.16 -0.51
CA GLU A 923 -45.44 19.83 -0.68
C GLU A 923 -45.57 21.28 -1.14
N THR A 924 -46.62 21.61 -1.89
CA THR A 924 -46.78 22.92 -2.54
C THR A 924 -47.89 23.78 -1.97
N ASP A 925 -48.90 23.17 -1.34
CA ASP A 925 -50.15 23.85 -0.99
C ASP A 925 -50.16 24.38 0.46
N ALA A 926 -49.06 24.22 1.20
CA ALA A 926 -48.96 24.61 2.61
C ALA A 926 -49.03 26.14 2.78
N VAL A 927 -49.94 26.61 3.63
CA VAL A 927 -50.10 28.03 3.97
C VAL A 927 -49.33 28.32 5.25
N GLY A 928 -48.07 28.76 5.09
CA GLY A 928 -47.20 29.07 6.23
C GLY A 928 -46.80 27.84 7.04
N ALA A 929 -46.22 28.06 8.23
CA ALA A 929 -45.81 26.99 9.14
C ALA A 929 -47.00 26.40 9.94
N PRO A 930 -46.91 25.15 10.42
CA PRO A 930 -47.98 24.53 11.21
C PRO A 930 -48.30 25.35 12.46
N GLN A 931 -49.59 25.56 12.71
CA GLN A 931 -50.06 26.26 13.90
C GLN A 931 -49.99 25.31 15.09
N GLN A 932 -49.23 25.68 16.13
CA GLN A 932 -49.23 24.94 17.41
C GLN A 932 -50.59 25.07 18.07
N VAL A 933 -51.15 23.95 18.52
CA VAL A 933 -52.48 23.90 19.13
C VAL A 933 -52.46 23.13 20.44
N SER A 934 -53.44 23.41 21.28
CA SER A 934 -53.69 22.74 22.55
C SER A 934 -55.11 22.21 22.54
N ARG A 935 -55.32 21.10 23.24
CA ARG A 935 -56.62 20.43 23.35
C ARG A 935 -57.74 21.38 23.76
N GLN A 936 -58.93 21.17 23.21
CA GLN A 936 -60.17 21.89 23.56
C GLN A 936 -60.08 23.43 23.46
N GLN A 937 -59.26 23.95 22.54
CA GLN A 937 -59.19 25.38 22.25
C GLN A 937 -59.67 25.70 20.83
N SER A 938 -60.07 26.96 20.62
CA SER A 938 -60.41 27.50 19.31
C SER A 938 -59.26 28.35 18.78
N TYR A 939 -58.95 28.17 17.51
CA TYR A 939 -57.90 28.89 16.80
C TYR A 939 -58.46 29.60 15.58
N SER A 940 -57.79 30.66 15.16
CA SER A 940 -58.15 31.46 14.01
C SER A 940 -56.90 31.71 13.17
N VAL A 941 -56.94 31.29 11.91
CA VAL A 941 -55.85 31.42 10.94
C VAL A 941 -56.39 32.17 9.73
N THR A 942 -55.57 33.05 9.16
CA THR A 942 -55.96 33.83 7.98
C THR A 942 -55.33 33.25 6.73
N ALA A 943 -56.11 33.17 5.65
CA ALA A 943 -55.63 32.86 4.32
C ALA A 943 -55.75 34.12 3.45
N GLY A 944 -54.62 34.76 3.13
CA GLY A 944 -54.57 36.02 2.38
C GLY A 944 -54.78 37.27 3.23
N ASP A 945 -55.24 38.37 2.60
CA ASP A 945 -55.38 39.68 3.25
C ASP A 945 -56.82 39.92 3.68
N THR A 946 -57.12 39.69 4.96
CA THR A 946 -58.46 39.86 5.53
C THR A 946 -58.79 41.30 5.93
N THR A 947 -57.90 42.26 5.68
CA THR A 947 -58.08 43.67 6.11
C THR A 947 -58.75 44.54 5.05
N ARG A 948 -59.16 43.97 3.91
CA ARG A 948 -59.77 44.73 2.81
C ARG A 948 -61.24 45.04 3.10
N SER A 949 -61.68 46.19 2.61
CA SER A 949 -63.07 46.64 2.70
C SER A 949 -63.53 47.22 1.37
N ASN A 950 -64.83 47.12 1.10
CA ASN A 950 -65.44 47.73 -0.09
C ASN A 950 -65.30 49.25 -0.01
N ARG A 951 -64.82 49.87 -1.10
CA ARG A 951 -64.65 51.33 -1.22
C ARG A 951 -65.86 52.02 -1.84
N LEU A 952 -66.83 51.24 -2.33
CA LEU A 952 -68.10 51.72 -2.84
C LEU A 952 -69.15 51.61 -1.75
N SER A 953 -69.89 52.69 -1.47
CA SER A 953 -70.95 52.71 -0.47
C SER A 953 -72.31 52.73 -1.16
N ALA A 954 -73.30 52.07 -0.56
CA ALA A 954 -74.64 51.91 -1.14
C ALA A 954 -75.37 53.23 -1.44
N ASN A 955 -75.09 54.30 -0.69
CA ASN A 955 -75.88 55.54 -0.72
C ASN A 955 -75.28 56.67 -1.56
N ASN A 956 -74.19 56.45 -2.30
CA ASN A 956 -73.42 57.52 -2.94
C ASN A 956 -73.22 57.30 -4.46
N TRP A 957 -74.20 56.63 -5.07
CA TRP A 957 -74.27 56.43 -6.52
C TRP A 957 -75.04 57.58 -7.19
N THR A 958 -74.54 58.02 -8.34
CA THR A 958 -75.18 59.01 -9.23
C THR A 958 -75.51 58.32 -10.54
N ALA A 959 -76.81 58.23 -10.85
CA ALA A 959 -77.34 57.58 -12.04
C ALA A 959 -77.65 58.60 -13.14
N ASP A 960 -77.21 58.31 -14.36
CA ASP A 960 -77.68 59.01 -15.57
C ASP A 960 -79.09 58.54 -15.96
N ALA A 961 -79.68 59.16 -17.00
CA ALA A 961 -81.11 59.04 -17.33
C ALA A 961 -81.60 57.61 -17.64
N GLY A 962 -80.74 56.73 -18.15
CA GLY A 962 -81.01 55.33 -18.46
C GLY A 962 -80.98 54.39 -17.26
N TRP A 963 -80.49 54.85 -16.09
CA TRP A 963 -80.30 54.05 -14.89
C TRP A 963 -81.31 54.38 -13.78
N THR A 964 -81.88 53.34 -13.15
CA THR A 964 -82.74 53.43 -11.97
C THR A 964 -82.07 52.75 -10.79
N LEU A 965 -81.89 53.47 -9.69
CA LEU A 965 -81.32 52.96 -8.44
C LEU A 965 -82.39 52.35 -7.54
N ASN A 966 -82.18 51.11 -7.12
CA ASN A 966 -83.04 50.34 -6.21
C ASN A 966 -82.20 49.77 -5.06
N GLY A 967 -81.84 50.62 -4.09
CA GLY A 967 -80.96 50.25 -2.97
C GLY A 967 -79.57 49.83 -3.45
N ASP A 968 -79.18 48.58 -3.18
CA ASP A 968 -77.87 48.00 -3.56
C ASP A 968 -77.83 47.46 -5.00
N SER A 969 -78.85 47.79 -5.80
CA SER A 969 -78.95 47.40 -7.22
C SER A 969 -79.25 48.60 -8.11
N ALA A 970 -78.78 48.53 -9.35
CA ALA A 970 -79.06 49.52 -10.39
C ALA A 970 -79.56 48.81 -11.65
N THR A 971 -80.71 49.22 -12.15
CA THR A 971 -81.32 48.67 -13.38
C THR A 971 -81.20 49.68 -14.50
N HIS A 972 -80.70 49.26 -15.66
CA HIS A 972 -80.68 50.09 -16.86
C HIS A 972 -81.74 49.60 -17.85
N THR A 973 -82.36 50.51 -18.58
CA THR A 973 -83.28 50.18 -19.68
C THR A 973 -82.73 50.69 -21.02
N SER A 974 -82.91 49.92 -22.08
CA SER A 974 -82.38 50.28 -23.42
C SER A 974 -82.87 51.66 -23.92
N GLY A 975 -81.98 52.42 -24.58
CA GLY A 975 -82.35 53.69 -25.21
C GLY A 975 -81.21 54.70 -25.36
N THR A 976 -80.28 54.76 -24.41
CA THR A 976 -79.11 55.68 -24.43
C THR A 976 -77.89 54.98 -23.84
N ALA A 977 -76.69 55.25 -24.36
CA ALA A 977 -75.45 54.78 -23.74
C ALA A 977 -75.03 55.78 -22.65
N ASP A 978 -75.26 55.44 -21.39
CA ASP A 978 -74.92 56.29 -20.24
C ASP A 978 -74.40 55.46 -19.05
N ALA A 979 -74.03 56.13 -17.96
CA ALA A 979 -73.32 55.48 -16.87
C ALA A 979 -74.00 55.68 -15.51
N ILE A 980 -73.72 54.75 -14.61
CA ILE A 980 -73.90 54.99 -13.18
C ILE A 980 -72.53 55.14 -12.52
N SER A 981 -72.37 56.19 -11.73
CA SER A 981 -71.06 56.60 -11.18
C SER A 981 -71.06 56.66 -9.65
N HIS A 982 -69.91 56.41 -9.04
CA HIS A 982 -69.69 56.52 -7.60
C HIS A 982 -68.34 57.17 -7.35
N SER A 983 -68.26 58.12 -6.42
CA SER A 983 -66.98 58.75 -6.07
C SER A 983 -66.01 57.73 -5.46
N LEU A 984 -64.80 57.64 -5.98
CA LEU A 984 -63.76 56.72 -5.52
C LEU A 984 -62.43 57.45 -5.48
N ASN A 985 -61.87 57.69 -4.29
CA ASN A 985 -60.53 58.26 -4.15
C ASN A 985 -59.47 57.20 -4.51
N ALA A 986 -59.19 57.04 -5.81
CA ALA A 986 -58.31 55.99 -6.30
C ALA A 986 -56.83 56.39 -6.15
N GLN A 987 -56.01 55.49 -5.61
CA GLN A 987 -54.58 55.72 -5.52
C GLN A 987 -53.92 55.47 -6.88
N PRO A 988 -53.09 56.40 -7.40
CA PRO A 988 -52.44 56.22 -8.69
C PRO A 988 -51.55 54.97 -8.70
N ASP A 989 -51.51 54.29 -9.84
CA ASP A 989 -50.69 53.09 -10.10
C ASP A 989 -51.00 51.87 -9.23
N ARG A 990 -52.12 51.85 -8.51
CA ARG A 990 -52.59 50.68 -7.77
C ARG A 990 -53.70 49.93 -8.51
N TRP A 991 -53.77 48.64 -8.26
CA TRP A 991 -54.82 47.76 -8.78
C TRP A 991 -56.02 47.75 -7.84
N TYR A 992 -57.21 47.90 -8.43
CA TYR A 992 -58.48 47.73 -7.75
C TYR A 992 -59.17 46.48 -8.30
N ARG A 993 -59.60 45.61 -7.38
CA ARG A 993 -60.43 44.46 -7.72
C ARG A 993 -61.89 44.86 -7.63
N ILE A 994 -62.66 44.42 -8.61
CA ILE A 994 -64.04 44.78 -8.82
C ILE A 994 -64.86 43.50 -8.85
N GLY A 995 -65.97 43.47 -8.12
CA GLY A 995 -66.97 42.40 -8.21
C GLY A 995 -68.31 42.99 -8.60
N ILE A 996 -69.00 42.38 -9.56
CA ILE A 996 -70.31 42.82 -10.06
C ILE A 996 -71.16 41.59 -10.31
N ASN A 997 -72.39 41.57 -9.79
CA ASN A 997 -73.40 40.59 -10.18
C ASN A 997 -74.31 41.21 -11.23
N LEU A 998 -74.37 40.62 -12.40
CA LEU A 998 -75.27 41.00 -13.49
C LEU A 998 -76.44 40.01 -13.54
N SER A 999 -77.66 40.52 -13.49
CA SER A 999 -78.89 39.73 -13.58
C SER A 999 -79.90 40.38 -14.52
N ASP A 1000 -80.85 39.57 -15.00
CA ASP A 1000 -81.97 40.02 -15.83
C ASP A 1000 -81.54 40.70 -17.14
N ARG A 1001 -80.35 40.38 -17.65
CA ARG A 1001 -79.84 40.98 -18.88
C ARG A 1001 -80.56 40.42 -20.10
N SER A 1002 -81.21 41.30 -20.85
CA SER A 1002 -81.87 40.95 -22.12
C SER A 1002 -81.02 41.29 -23.36
N ALA A 1003 -80.19 42.33 -23.32
CA ALA A 1003 -79.32 42.79 -24.43
C ALA A 1003 -78.16 43.70 -23.95
N GLY A 1004 -77.25 44.08 -24.86
CA GLY A 1004 -76.14 45.04 -24.65
C GLY A 1004 -75.04 44.60 -23.68
N THR A 1005 -74.20 45.53 -23.22
CA THR A 1005 -73.09 45.26 -22.28
C THR A 1005 -72.97 46.35 -21.23
N VAL A 1006 -72.50 45.99 -20.04
CA VAL A 1006 -72.11 46.94 -18.99
C VAL A 1006 -70.61 46.82 -18.71
N THR A 1007 -69.90 47.94 -18.69
CA THR A 1007 -68.44 47.94 -18.57
C THR A 1007 -67.98 48.76 -17.36
N PRO A 1008 -67.29 48.15 -16.38
CA PRO A 1008 -66.69 48.89 -15.29
C PRO A 1008 -65.50 49.72 -15.78
N ARG A 1009 -65.38 50.95 -15.28
CA ARG A 1009 -64.26 51.83 -15.58
C ARG A 1009 -63.95 52.78 -14.43
N LEU A 1010 -62.69 53.17 -14.32
CA LEU A 1010 -62.24 54.25 -13.45
C LEU A 1010 -62.06 55.52 -14.28
N THR A 1011 -62.69 56.60 -13.84
CA THR A 1011 -62.70 57.88 -14.54
C THR A 1011 -62.41 59.03 -13.57
N GLY A 1012 -62.46 60.29 -14.01
CA GLY A 1012 -61.99 61.47 -13.25
C GLY A 1012 -60.74 62.08 -13.86
N GLY A 1013 -59.81 61.20 -14.24
CA GLY A 1013 -58.61 61.48 -15.01
C GLY A 1013 -58.61 60.71 -16.33
N THR A 1014 -57.51 60.03 -16.65
CA THR A 1014 -57.45 59.15 -17.84
C THR A 1014 -58.33 57.93 -17.62
N VAL A 1015 -59.33 57.74 -18.49
CA VAL A 1015 -60.27 56.62 -18.42
C VAL A 1015 -59.51 55.29 -18.45
N ARG A 1016 -59.78 54.43 -17.47
CA ARG A 1016 -59.25 53.05 -17.38
C ARG A 1016 -60.43 52.10 -17.35
N THR A 1017 -60.61 51.37 -18.45
CA THR A 1017 -61.74 50.48 -18.66
C THR A 1017 -61.37 49.05 -18.30
N GLY A 1018 -62.30 48.34 -17.66
CA GLY A 1018 -62.25 46.91 -17.41
C GLY A 1018 -62.87 46.08 -18.54
N ASN A 1019 -63.22 44.84 -18.24
CA ASN A 1019 -63.86 43.93 -19.18
C ASN A 1019 -65.37 44.21 -19.27
N SER A 1020 -65.89 44.28 -20.50
CA SER A 1020 -67.33 44.43 -20.73
C SER A 1020 -68.08 43.14 -20.35
N LEU A 1021 -69.15 43.28 -19.58
CA LEU A 1021 -70.00 42.17 -19.12
C LEU A 1021 -71.19 42.00 -20.05
N ASP A 1022 -71.37 40.80 -20.60
CA ASP A 1022 -72.32 40.49 -21.67
C ASP A 1022 -73.19 39.23 -21.42
N ALA A 1023 -73.24 38.73 -20.19
CA ALA A 1023 -74.13 37.64 -19.77
C ALA A 1023 -74.48 37.76 -18.27
N ASP A 1024 -75.57 37.14 -17.83
CA ASP A 1024 -75.90 37.10 -16.40
C ASP A 1024 -74.88 36.24 -15.63
N GLY A 1025 -74.49 36.68 -14.42
CA GLY A 1025 -73.52 35.99 -13.58
C GLY A 1025 -72.77 36.91 -12.60
N ALA A 1026 -71.94 36.30 -11.75
CA ALA A 1026 -70.99 37.00 -10.90
C ALA A 1026 -69.67 37.19 -11.65
N TYR A 1027 -69.19 38.43 -11.71
CA TYR A 1027 -67.97 38.79 -12.43
C TYR A 1027 -66.97 39.42 -11.48
N SER A 1028 -65.70 39.02 -11.62
CA SER A 1028 -64.57 39.70 -11.02
C SER A 1028 -63.70 40.34 -12.11
N ASP A 1029 -63.20 41.53 -11.83
CA ASP A 1029 -62.34 42.27 -12.74
C ASP A 1029 -61.25 43.03 -11.98
N ARG A 1030 -60.19 43.44 -12.67
CA ARG A 1030 -59.01 44.07 -12.08
C ARG A 1030 -58.56 45.26 -12.93
N ILE A 1031 -58.77 46.48 -12.41
CA ILE A 1031 -58.44 47.73 -13.12
C ILE A 1031 -57.32 48.48 -12.40
N ARG A 1032 -56.31 48.94 -13.15
CA ARG A 1032 -55.24 49.79 -12.63
C ARG A 1032 -55.64 51.26 -12.68
N ALA A 1033 -55.67 51.92 -11.53
CA ALA A 1033 -56.01 53.34 -11.43
C ALA A 1033 -54.91 54.23 -12.05
N ALA A 1034 -55.32 55.24 -12.82
CA ALA A 1034 -54.44 56.30 -13.32
C ALA A 1034 -54.45 57.52 -12.38
N SER A 1035 -53.47 58.42 -12.53
CA SER A 1035 -53.45 59.69 -11.79
C SER A 1035 -54.67 60.54 -12.14
N GLY A 1036 -55.33 61.08 -11.12
CA GLY A 1036 -56.56 61.87 -11.25
C GLY A 1036 -57.86 61.07 -11.32
N ASN A 1037 -57.83 59.73 -11.27
CA ASN A 1037 -59.07 58.94 -11.23
C ASN A 1037 -59.74 59.11 -9.86
N ASP A 1038 -60.94 59.69 -9.84
CA ASP A 1038 -61.69 60.03 -8.63
C ASP A 1038 -63.10 59.44 -8.59
N ARG A 1039 -63.47 58.62 -9.60
CA ARG A 1039 -64.79 58.01 -9.72
C ARG A 1039 -64.72 56.62 -10.36
N PHE A 1040 -65.57 55.73 -9.89
CA PHE A 1040 -65.88 54.43 -10.49
C PHE A 1040 -67.18 54.54 -11.26
N GLU A 1041 -67.23 54.03 -12.48
CA GLU A 1041 -68.40 54.10 -13.36
C GLU A 1041 -68.69 52.72 -13.94
N LEU A 1042 -69.97 52.40 -14.09
CA LEU A 1042 -70.44 51.32 -14.94
C LEU A 1042 -71.09 51.95 -16.18
N LEU A 1043 -70.45 51.78 -17.34
CA LEU A 1043 -70.96 52.29 -18.61
C LEU A 1043 -71.85 51.23 -19.28
N ALA A 1044 -73.13 51.53 -19.47
CA ALA A 1044 -74.03 50.74 -20.29
C ALA A 1044 -73.89 51.10 -21.78
N SER A 1045 -73.95 50.10 -22.67
CA SER A 1045 -74.19 50.34 -24.10
C SER A 1045 -75.64 50.75 -24.34
N SER A 1046 -75.93 51.39 -25.48
CA SER A 1046 -77.27 51.95 -25.76
C SER A 1046 -78.40 50.92 -25.81
N ASP A 1047 -78.05 49.67 -26.08
CA ASP A 1047 -78.93 48.50 -26.12
C ASP A 1047 -78.92 47.68 -24.82
N PHE A 1048 -78.17 48.09 -23.79
CA PHE A 1048 -78.10 47.37 -22.53
C PHE A 1048 -79.42 47.49 -21.77
N ASP A 1049 -79.92 46.36 -21.28
CA ASP A 1049 -81.12 46.26 -20.47
C ASP A 1049 -80.91 45.11 -19.48
N GLY A 1050 -80.86 45.43 -18.19
CA GLY A 1050 -80.45 44.51 -17.14
C GLY A 1050 -80.13 45.19 -15.81
N THR A 1051 -79.91 44.40 -14.77
CA THR A 1051 -79.68 44.85 -13.39
C THR A 1051 -78.27 44.47 -12.92
N VAL A 1052 -77.53 45.43 -12.38
CA VAL A 1052 -76.28 45.19 -11.67
C VAL A 1052 -76.50 45.30 -10.17
N SER A 1053 -75.90 44.39 -9.40
CA SER A 1053 -75.98 44.35 -7.93
C SER A 1053 -74.67 43.84 -7.34
N GLY A 1054 -74.52 43.92 -6.02
CA GLY A 1054 -73.34 43.37 -5.32
C GLY A 1054 -72.03 44.04 -5.74
N ILE A 1055 -72.07 45.32 -6.12
CA ILE A 1055 -70.92 46.01 -6.68
C ILE A 1055 -69.90 46.29 -5.59
N VAL A 1056 -68.72 45.68 -5.71
CA VAL A 1056 -67.59 45.90 -4.80
C VAL A 1056 -66.40 46.43 -5.59
N ALA A 1057 -65.66 47.37 -5.00
CA ALA A 1057 -64.33 47.72 -5.48
C ALA A 1057 -63.40 47.93 -4.29
N TYR A 1058 -62.24 47.25 -4.27
CA TYR A 1058 -61.27 47.39 -3.18
C TYR A 1058 -59.83 47.39 -3.68
N LEU A 1059 -58.95 47.96 -2.86
CA LEU A 1059 -57.52 48.09 -3.16
C LEU A 1059 -56.80 46.74 -2.94
N GLU A 1060 -56.18 46.22 -3.98
CA GLU A 1060 -55.42 44.98 -3.92
C GLU A 1060 -54.04 45.16 -3.27
N THR A 1061 -53.61 44.17 -2.49
CA THR A 1061 -52.25 44.06 -1.93
C THR A 1061 -51.58 42.78 -2.39
N ALA A 1062 -50.26 42.69 -2.19
CA ALA A 1062 -49.49 41.49 -2.45
C ALA A 1062 -49.90 40.29 -1.57
N ALA A 1063 -50.66 40.51 -0.49
CA ALA A 1063 -51.13 39.46 0.40
C ALA A 1063 -52.56 38.98 0.05
N CYS A 1064 -53.26 39.62 -0.88
CA CYS A 1064 -54.57 39.16 -1.32
C CYS A 1064 -54.48 37.78 -1.98
N LEU A 1065 -55.44 36.89 -1.71
CA LEU A 1065 -55.61 35.66 -2.49
C LEU A 1065 -55.97 36.00 -3.94
N ASP A 1066 -55.57 35.18 -4.90
CA ASP A 1066 -56.01 35.33 -6.29
C ASP A 1066 -57.54 35.21 -6.40
N ALA A 1067 -58.15 35.89 -7.37
CA ALA A 1067 -59.59 35.79 -7.60
C ALA A 1067 -59.97 34.39 -8.12
N GLY A 1068 -61.15 33.91 -7.74
CA GLY A 1068 -61.68 32.61 -8.12
C GLY A 1068 -61.87 31.64 -6.95
N THR A 1069 -62.13 30.38 -7.27
CA THR A 1069 -62.38 29.31 -6.30
C THR A 1069 -61.07 28.82 -5.68
N HIS A 1070 -61.01 28.77 -4.35
CA HIS A 1070 -59.94 28.11 -3.60
C HIS A 1070 -60.51 27.00 -2.73
N TYR A 1071 -59.74 25.93 -2.58
CA TYR A 1071 -60.00 24.80 -1.71
C TYR A 1071 -59.03 24.84 -0.53
N LEU A 1072 -59.57 24.67 0.67
CA LEU A 1072 -58.83 24.70 1.92
C LEU A 1072 -58.90 23.33 2.61
N TRP A 1073 -57.80 22.97 3.28
CA TRP A 1073 -57.72 21.76 4.09
C TRP A 1073 -56.98 22.02 5.39
N LEU A 1074 -57.41 21.33 6.45
CA LEU A 1074 -56.73 21.34 7.75
C LEU A 1074 -56.22 19.93 8.06
N GLU A 1075 -54.94 19.80 8.36
CA GLU A 1075 -54.32 18.52 8.71
C GLU A 1075 -53.81 18.55 10.15
N PRO A 1076 -54.37 17.75 11.06
CA PRO A 1076 -53.83 17.58 12.39
C PRO A 1076 -52.52 16.78 12.33
N GLN A 1077 -51.53 17.15 13.13
CA GLN A 1077 -50.22 16.47 13.20
C GLN A 1077 -49.83 16.24 14.66
N ASN A 1078 -49.12 15.13 14.92
CA ASN A 1078 -48.59 14.84 16.25
C ASN A 1078 -47.28 15.59 16.54
N THR A 1079 -46.67 15.34 17.71
CA THR A 1079 -45.43 15.99 18.15
C THR A 1079 -44.24 15.72 17.23
N ASP A 1080 -44.26 14.62 16.48
CA ASP A 1080 -43.20 14.22 15.53
C ASP A 1080 -43.50 14.73 14.10
N GLY A 1081 -44.57 15.52 13.92
CA GLY A 1081 -44.99 16.05 12.62
C GLY A 1081 -45.66 15.02 11.71
N VAL A 1082 -46.01 13.83 12.22
CA VAL A 1082 -46.70 12.80 11.44
C VAL A 1082 -48.16 13.23 11.22
N PRO A 1083 -48.64 13.27 9.96
CA PRO A 1083 -49.97 13.76 9.63
C PRO A 1083 -51.07 12.76 9.96
N GLY A 1084 -52.14 13.26 10.58
CA GLY A 1084 -53.43 12.61 10.71
C GLY A 1084 -54.33 12.85 9.49
N PRO A 1085 -55.57 12.32 9.51
CA PRO A 1085 -56.51 12.48 8.41
C PRO A 1085 -56.90 13.95 8.21
N VAL A 1086 -56.98 14.38 6.95
CA VAL A 1086 -57.21 15.77 6.55
C VAL A 1086 -58.71 16.10 6.56
N THR A 1087 -59.07 17.28 7.08
CA THR A 1087 -60.43 17.83 7.06
C THR A 1087 -60.58 18.83 5.92
N GLY A 1088 -61.42 18.53 4.94
CA GLY A 1088 -61.64 19.32 3.71
C GLY A 1088 -62.00 18.42 2.50
N PRO A 1089 -62.14 18.96 1.28
CA PRO A 1089 -61.94 20.35 0.90
C PRO A 1089 -63.06 21.29 1.36
N LEU A 1090 -62.70 22.42 1.95
CA LEU A 1090 -63.59 23.54 2.23
C LEU A 1090 -63.46 24.56 1.11
N THR A 1091 -64.56 24.87 0.43
CA THR A 1091 -64.52 25.71 -0.78
C THR A 1091 -64.80 27.18 -0.41
N ILE A 1092 -63.98 28.09 -0.91
CA ILE A 1092 -64.19 29.53 -0.82
C ILE A 1092 -64.12 30.18 -2.20
N GLU A 1093 -64.84 31.28 -2.37
CA GLU A 1093 -64.79 32.11 -3.56
C GLU A 1093 -64.25 33.49 -3.20
N VAL A 1094 -63.17 33.91 -3.87
CA VAL A 1094 -62.50 35.20 -3.63
C VAL A 1094 -62.72 36.09 -4.85
N ILE A 1095 -63.14 37.32 -4.60
CA ILE A 1095 -63.33 38.37 -5.62
C ILE A 1095 -62.04 39.13 -5.86
#